data_AF-A0A543NFM4-F1
#
_entry.id   AF-A0A543NFM4-F1
#
_cell.length_a   1.000
_cell.length_b   1.000
_cell.length_c   1.000
_cell.angle_alpha   90.00
_cell.angle_beta   90.00
_cell.angle_gamma   90.00
#
_symmetry.space_group_name_H-M   'P 1'
#
loop_
_entity.id
_entity.type
_entity.pdbx_description
1 polymer ?
#
loop_
_entity_poly.entity_id
_entity_poly.type
_entity_poly.pdbx_seq_one_letter_code
_entity_poly.pdbx_strand_id
1 'polypeptide(L)'
;MISLVGSTDAGGFVTEATVALPDGVEDGDRLLMLASANDFDEIVSLPSGWAVLTEDVIGADVATYVLTRTADGEPADYTVEWSGEHWHFLNLLAWRGVSGVRSHEVVSSDAASTIDLPVLQAESGDALVAYGFHDAETSKSWPGALTEITNLPRGIISAWETPGEGPTEAHTLTAGVSGHIAATAILLAAEEEPDPSVSLPITLRAQLQIAAGEWTEITDDVRAGGAGDVKIQRGRSDEASTADASSCRFTLDNRSGKYSPDHPESPHYKQLGRNTSLRVGIASTDSSTIYWRFAGEIAEWPLRWDVSEADVTIPIEASGPLRRLNQGEPPARSALRRYIRSQDPITYWPLTDGESAVLASPDVGAYDMAPLAGPFPGGNINYVRIRMDWRAGGLAPWLENVSQTTGDFGKITGRSSRDDVSNEWSVDLVRSGAGGDDTLVIHSRHSGDGETQEWQLGFDAGTEEITLGVRLLPEDGTPPSLTSLATVTEPRFFLDTQPRHVRVRVTDSGGGESDWAIYIDGTLLANDTTSGHTAPRPVARVEYQWDLDESIDAHDHAALGHITIWDEGAVPAPPTALDMTQAMNGHQGERAGVRIQRVLSEEETPFRAVGDLEATPPMGPQQTAGPLEIIREAELVDDGVIHEARDEVALIYRTNRSRYNQKRSDA
;
A
#
# COMPACT_ATOMS: atom_id res chain seq x y z
N MET A 1 4.46 -31.02 -13.01
CA MET A 1 3.88 -30.39 -14.22
C MET A 1 2.49 -30.96 -14.45
N ILE A 2 1.47 -30.11 -14.63
CA ILE A 2 0.09 -30.55 -14.83
C ILE A 2 -0.11 -31.11 -16.25
N SER A 3 -0.91 -32.17 -16.39
CA SER A 3 -1.30 -32.71 -17.71
C SER A 3 -2.73 -33.29 -17.69
N LEU A 4 -3.44 -33.15 -18.81
CA LEU A 4 -4.75 -33.79 -19.03
C LEU A 4 -4.54 -35.28 -19.31
N VAL A 5 -5.08 -36.14 -18.45
CA VAL A 5 -5.06 -37.61 -18.58
C VAL A 5 -6.06 -38.06 -19.65
N GLY A 6 -7.27 -37.51 -19.60
CA GLY A 6 -8.32 -37.83 -20.56
C GLY A 6 -9.62 -37.08 -20.29
N SER A 7 -10.56 -37.21 -21.24
CA SER A 7 -11.90 -36.63 -21.19
C SER A 7 -12.92 -37.63 -21.72
N THR A 8 -14.08 -37.68 -21.08
CA THR A 8 -15.27 -38.41 -21.55
C THR A 8 -16.51 -37.54 -21.41
N ASP A 9 -17.54 -37.83 -22.19
CA ASP A 9 -18.79 -37.09 -22.16
C ASP A 9 -19.99 -38.03 -22.32
N ALA A 10 -21.13 -37.58 -21.81
CA ALA A 10 -22.40 -38.26 -21.92
C ALA A 10 -23.55 -37.25 -21.80
N GLY A 11 -24.70 -37.54 -22.36
CA GLY A 11 -25.88 -36.70 -22.21
C GLY A 11 -26.88 -36.83 -23.35
N GLY A 12 -27.95 -36.05 -23.26
CA GLY A 12 -29.07 -36.07 -24.19
C GLY A 12 -30.33 -35.51 -23.55
N PHE A 13 -31.49 -35.78 -24.15
CA PHE A 13 -32.79 -35.50 -23.53
C PHE A 13 -33.16 -36.68 -22.61
N VAL A 14 -32.80 -36.58 -21.33
CA VAL A 14 -32.81 -37.69 -20.36
C VAL A 14 -33.10 -37.18 -18.94
N THR A 15 -33.45 -38.08 -18.01
CA THR A 15 -33.49 -37.79 -16.55
C THR A 15 -32.20 -38.16 -15.85
N GLU A 16 -31.35 -38.99 -16.47
CA GLU A 16 -30.08 -39.47 -15.93
C GLU A 16 -29.03 -39.57 -17.04
N ALA A 17 -27.78 -39.27 -16.72
CA ALA A 17 -26.65 -39.42 -17.63
C ALA A 17 -25.52 -40.17 -16.92
N THR A 18 -24.93 -41.15 -17.61
CA THR A 18 -23.82 -41.95 -17.09
C THR A 18 -22.59 -41.72 -17.96
N VAL A 19 -21.52 -41.18 -17.35
CA VAL A 19 -20.25 -40.88 -18.01
C VAL A 19 -19.17 -41.86 -17.56
N ALA A 20 -18.43 -42.43 -18.51
CA ALA A 20 -17.35 -43.38 -18.22
C ALA A 20 -16.14 -42.67 -17.61
N LEU A 21 -15.39 -43.34 -16.73
CA LEU A 21 -14.09 -42.86 -16.26
C LEU A 21 -13.12 -42.80 -17.46
N PRO A 22 -12.39 -41.68 -17.69
CA PRO A 22 -11.37 -41.64 -18.74
C PRO A 22 -10.30 -42.73 -18.58
N ASP A 23 -9.83 -43.27 -19.70
CA ASP A 23 -8.74 -44.26 -19.68
C ASP A 23 -7.45 -43.65 -19.10
N GLY A 24 -6.78 -44.38 -18.20
CA GLY A 24 -5.48 -43.99 -17.64
C GLY A 24 -5.53 -43.19 -16.33
N VAL A 25 -6.71 -42.98 -15.75
CA VAL A 25 -6.87 -42.40 -14.41
C VAL A 25 -6.20 -43.30 -13.35
N GLU A 26 -5.40 -42.68 -12.50
CA GLU A 26 -4.73 -43.28 -11.35
C GLU A 26 -5.18 -42.61 -10.05
N ASP A 27 -5.03 -43.31 -8.91
CA ASP A 27 -5.30 -42.71 -7.60
C ASP A 27 -4.41 -41.46 -7.40
N GLY A 28 -5.01 -40.37 -6.93
CA GLY A 28 -4.35 -39.07 -6.78
C GLY A 28 -4.62 -38.10 -7.94
N ASP A 29 -5.07 -38.55 -9.11
CA ASP A 29 -5.47 -37.66 -10.20
C ASP A 29 -6.67 -36.77 -9.79
N ARG A 30 -6.71 -35.53 -10.27
CA ARG A 30 -7.82 -34.59 -10.03
C ARG A 30 -8.89 -34.78 -11.09
N LEU A 31 -10.12 -35.07 -10.65
CA LEU A 31 -11.29 -35.17 -11.51
C LEU A 31 -12.12 -33.88 -11.45
N LEU A 32 -12.58 -33.42 -12.61
CA LEU A 32 -13.58 -32.36 -12.76
C LEU A 32 -14.75 -32.92 -13.58
N MET A 33 -15.97 -32.82 -13.06
CA MET A 33 -17.18 -33.15 -13.81
C MET A 33 -17.94 -31.85 -14.08
N LEU A 34 -17.96 -31.46 -15.34
CA LEU A 34 -18.70 -30.31 -15.85
C LEU A 34 -20.09 -30.83 -16.23
N ALA A 35 -21.14 -30.27 -15.63
CA ALA A 35 -22.51 -30.72 -15.85
C ALA A 35 -23.42 -29.54 -16.19
N SER A 36 -24.40 -29.78 -17.05
CA SER A 36 -25.41 -28.77 -17.39
C SER A 36 -26.82 -29.31 -17.24
N ALA A 37 -27.72 -28.47 -16.70
CA ALA A 37 -29.15 -28.68 -16.65
C ALA A 37 -29.85 -27.59 -17.48
N ASN A 38 -30.74 -27.98 -18.39
CA ASN A 38 -31.40 -27.03 -19.31
C ASN A 38 -32.90 -26.85 -19.01
N ASP A 39 -33.31 -27.09 -17.76
CA ASP A 39 -34.62 -26.82 -17.13
C ASP A 39 -34.41 -26.74 -15.59
N PHE A 40 -35.41 -26.32 -14.80
CA PHE A 40 -35.43 -26.18 -13.33
C PHE A 40 -35.21 -27.49 -12.55
N ASP A 41 -34.76 -28.54 -13.23
CA ASP A 41 -34.52 -29.82 -12.62
C ASP A 41 -33.20 -29.79 -11.85
N GLU A 42 -33.30 -29.69 -10.53
CA GLU A 42 -32.15 -29.82 -9.63
C GLU A 42 -31.52 -31.21 -9.80
N ILE A 43 -30.20 -31.30 -9.63
CA ILE A 43 -29.54 -32.59 -9.47
C ILE A 43 -30.05 -33.22 -8.16
N VAL A 44 -30.83 -34.30 -8.28
CA VAL A 44 -31.43 -35.00 -7.14
C VAL A 44 -30.54 -36.10 -6.57
N SER A 45 -29.55 -36.55 -7.35
CA SER A 45 -28.56 -37.54 -6.92
C SER A 45 -27.20 -37.24 -7.55
N LEU A 46 -26.20 -37.00 -6.69
CA LEU A 46 -24.79 -36.91 -7.07
C LEU A 46 -24.06 -38.20 -6.68
N PRO A 47 -23.08 -38.64 -7.49
CA PRO A 47 -22.19 -39.72 -7.08
C PRO A 47 -21.49 -39.38 -5.75
N SER A 48 -21.41 -40.34 -4.84
CA SER A 48 -20.78 -40.14 -3.53
C SER A 48 -19.32 -39.70 -3.67
N GLY A 49 -18.84 -38.81 -2.79
CA GLY A 49 -17.44 -38.39 -2.72
C GLY A 49 -17.06 -37.23 -3.64
N TRP A 50 -18.02 -36.64 -4.35
CA TRP A 50 -17.83 -35.43 -5.15
C TRP A 50 -18.19 -34.17 -4.35
N ALA A 51 -17.38 -33.12 -4.51
CA ALA A 51 -17.67 -31.80 -3.98
C ALA A 51 -18.18 -30.88 -5.10
N VAL A 52 -19.22 -30.09 -4.84
CA VAL A 52 -19.66 -29.02 -5.74
C VAL A 52 -18.70 -27.85 -5.60
N LEU A 53 -17.99 -27.53 -6.69
CA LEU A 53 -17.12 -26.37 -6.77
C LEU A 53 -17.95 -25.11 -7.04
N THR A 54 -18.83 -25.16 -8.04
CA THR A 54 -19.78 -24.09 -8.35
C THR A 54 -21.09 -24.66 -8.92
N GLU A 55 -22.17 -23.93 -8.67
CA GLU A 55 -23.49 -24.04 -9.29
C GLU A 55 -23.91 -22.63 -9.72
N ASP A 56 -24.14 -22.44 -11.01
CA ASP A 56 -24.57 -21.16 -11.57
C ASP A 56 -25.92 -21.32 -12.27
N VAL A 57 -26.91 -20.54 -11.85
CA VAL A 57 -28.27 -20.52 -12.42
C VAL A 57 -28.37 -19.37 -13.42
N ILE A 58 -28.64 -19.71 -14.68
CA ILE A 58 -28.76 -18.80 -15.81
C ILE A 58 -30.23 -18.48 -16.06
N GLY A 59 -30.64 -17.25 -15.77
CA GLY A 59 -32.04 -16.85 -15.91
C GLY A 59 -32.90 -17.49 -14.81
N ALA A 60 -33.88 -18.31 -15.18
CA ALA A 60 -34.79 -18.95 -14.22
C ALA A 60 -34.57 -20.46 -14.10
N ASP A 61 -34.28 -21.15 -15.20
CA ASP A 61 -34.46 -22.60 -15.34
C ASP A 61 -33.27 -23.28 -16.04
N VAL A 62 -32.10 -22.67 -16.10
CA VAL A 62 -30.92 -23.32 -16.68
C VAL A 62 -29.79 -23.24 -15.67
N ALA A 63 -29.01 -24.30 -15.52
CA ALA A 63 -27.90 -24.32 -14.58
C ALA A 63 -26.65 -25.01 -15.13
N THR A 64 -25.49 -24.54 -14.68
CA THR A 64 -24.21 -25.21 -14.91
C THR A 64 -23.56 -25.56 -13.58
N TYR A 65 -22.86 -26.68 -13.54
CA TYR A 65 -22.22 -27.23 -12.36
C TYR A 65 -20.79 -27.59 -12.67
N VAL A 66 -19.92 -27.37 -11.70
CA VAL A 66 -18.58 -27.96 -11.68
C VAL A 66 -18.45 -28.76 -10.40
N LEU A 67 -18.22 -30.05 -10.55
CA LEU A 67 -17.96 -30.97 -9.44
C LEU A 67 -16.49 -31.35 -9.47
N THR A 68 -15.88 -31.55 -8.30
CA THR A 68 -14.48 -31.98 -8.20
C THR A 68 -14.29 -33.10 -7.20
N ARG A 69 -13.30 -33.96 -7.48
CA ARG A 69 -12.89 -35.08 -6.65
C ARG A 69 -11.41 -35.41 -6.88
N THR A 70 -10.74 -35.98 -5.87
CA THR A 70 -9.45 -36.67 -6.07
C THR A 70 -9.73 -38.15 -6.27
N ALA A 71 -9.14 -38.73 -7.31
CA ALA A 71 -9.28 -40.15 -7.62
C ALA A 71 -8.78 -41.03 -6.46
N ASP A 72 -9.61 -41.94 -5.98
CA ASP A 72 -9.30 -42.92 -4.93
C ASP A 72 -10.17 -44.16 -5.13
N GLY A 73 -9.67 -45.13 -5.90
CA GLY A 73 -10.34 -46.39 -6.19
C GLY A 73 -11.62 -46.21 -7.02
N GLU A 74 -11.54 -45.50 -8.14
CA GLU A 74 -12.73 -45.05 -8.86
C GLU A 74 -13.53 -46.16 -9.58
N PRO A 75 -14.87 -46.02 -9.66
CA PRO A 75 -15.70 -46.91 -10.46
C PRO A 75 -15.44 -46.68 -11.96
N ALA A 76 -15.88 -47.62 -12.79
CA ALA A 76 -15.74 -47.50 -14.24
C ALA A 76 -16.60 -46.37 -14.84
N ASP A 77 -17.61 -45.89 -14.12
CA ASP A 77 -18.60 -44.94 -14.60
C ASP A 77 -19.29 -44.22 -13.43
N TYR A 78 -19.74 -42.99 -13.69
CA TYR A 78 -20.50 -42.15 -12.75
C TYR A 78 -21.83 -41.74 -13.35
N THR A 79 -22.88 -41.79 -12.53
CA THR A 79 -24.24 -41.40 -12.92
C THR A 79 -24.71 -40.18 -12.16
N VAL A 80 -25.28 -39.21 -12.87
CA VAL A 80 -25.96 -38.04 -12.30
C VAL A 80 -27.44 -38.11 -12.68
N GLU A 81 -28.32 -37.83 -11.72
CA GLU A 81 -29.77 -37.84 -11.90
C GLU A 81 -30.36 -36.44 -11.64
N TRP A 82 -31.27 -36.01 -12.51
CA TRP A 82 -32.01 -34.77 -12.43
C TRP A 82 -33.47 -35.05 -12.06
N SER A 83 -34.18 -34.07 -11.49
CA SER A 83 -35.59 -34.24 -11.09
C SER A 83 -36.57 -34.46 -12.25
N GLY A 84 -36.15 -34.24 -13.49
CA GLY A 84 -36.99 -34.32 -14.67
C GLY A 84 -36.21 -34.49 -15.98
N GLU A 85 -36.96 -34.77 -17.04
CA GLU A 85 -36.42 -35.16 -18.35
C GLU A 85 -36.16 -33.92 -19.19
N HIS A 86 -34.89 -33.58 -19.40
CA HIS A 86 -34.52 -32.48 -20.28
C HIS A 86 -33.11 -32.68 -20.87
N TRP A 87 -32.60 -31.66 -21.57
CA TRP A 87 -31.27 -31.67 -22.17
C TRP A 87 -30.18 -31.53 -21.11
N HIS A 88 -29.66 -32.66 -20.64
CA HIS A 88 -28.63 -32.74 -19.62
C HIS A 88 -27.35 -33.35 -20.19
N PHE A 89 -26.20 -32.79 -19.82
CA PHE A 89 -24.89 -33.23 -20.30
C PHE A 89 -23.87 -33.26 -19.18
N LEU A 90 -22.93 -34.20 -19.30
CA LEU A 90 -21.75 -34.38 -18.46
C LEU A 90 -20.50 -34.38 -19.33
N ASN A 91 -19.44 -33.73 -18.87
CA ASN A 91 -18.09 -33.86 -19.37
C ASN A 91 -17.13 -34.10 -18.18
N LEU A 92 -16.51 -35.27 -18.14
CA LEU A 92 -15.60 -35.69 -17.08
C LEU A 92 -14.15 -35.55 -17.56
N LEU A 93 -13.39 -34.70 -16.88
CA LEU A 93 -11.99 -34.40 -17.15
C LEU A 93 -11.11 -34.97 -16.03
N ALA A 94 -9.99 -35.60 -16.40
CA ALA A 94 -9.00 -36.11 -15.44
C ALA A 94 -7.63 -35.45 -15.64
N TRP A 95 -7.01 -35.03 -14.54
CA TRP A 95 -5.77 -34.26 -14.53
C TRP A 95 -4.73 -34.85 -13.58
N ARG A 96 -3.47 -34.90 -14.03
CA ARG A 96 -2.34 -35.40 -13.24
C ARG A 96 -1.44 -34.26 -12.75
N GLY A 97 -0.87 -34.42 -11.56
CA GLY A 97 0.07 -33.47 -10.96
C GLY A 97 -0.61 -32.20 -10.40
N VAL A 98 -1.85 -32.33 -9.94
CA VAL A 98 -2.70 -31.24 -9.46
C VAL A 98 -2.91 -31.37 -7.94
N SER A 99 -2.41 -30.40 -7.16
CA SER A 99 -2.60 -30.36 -5.71
C SER A 99 -4.03 -29.96 -5.31
N GLY A 100 -4.70 -29.15 -6.15
CA GLY A 100 -6.07 -28.72 -5.93
C GLY A 100 -6.55 -27.69 -6.95
N VAL A 101 -7.76 -27.18 -6.75
CA VAL A 101 -8.28 -26.00 -7.47
C VAL A 101 -7.80 -24.76 -6.72
N ARG A 102 -7.06 -23.88 -7.39
CA ARG A 102 -6.56 -22.61 -6.81
C ARG A 102 -7.68 -21.59 -6.68
N SER A 103 -8.39 -21.38 -7.78
CA SER A 103 -9.47 -20.42 -7.90
C SER A 103 -10.39 -20.83 -9.04
N HIS A 104 -11.62 -20.32 -9.01
CA HIS A 104 -12.56 -20.45 -10.11
C HIS A 104 -13.53 -19.27 -10.08
N GLU A 105 -14.10 -18.93 -11.23
CA GLU A 105 -15.12 -17.89 -11.35
C GLU A 105 -16.04 -18.24 -12.53
N VAL A 106 -17.31 -17.84 -12.43
CA VAL A 106 -18.34 -18.10 -13.45
C VAL A 106 -19.05 -16.80 -13.80
N VAL A 107 -19.39 -16.66 -15.08
CA VAL A 107 -20.24 -15.59 -15.59
C VAL A 107 -21.26 -16.19 -16.55
N SER A 108 -22.49 -15.67 -16.52
CA SER A 108 -23.58 -16.15 -17.36
C SER A 108 -24.51 -15.03 -17.83
N SER A 109 -25.28 -15.33 -18.88
CA SER A 109 -26.30 -14.47 -19.45
C SER A 109 -27.43 -15.31 -20.02
N ASP A 110 -28.67 -14.86 -19.86
CA ASP A 110 -29.88 -15.49 -20.40
C ASP A 110 -30.22 -15.06 -21.83
N ALA A 111 -29.46 -14.13 -22.40
CA ALA A 111 -29.72 -13.58 -23.73
C ALA A 111 -28.45 -13.04 -24.41
N ALA A 112 -27.48 -13.92 -24.68
CA ALA A 112 -26.27 -13.55 -25.41
C ALA A 112 -25.79 -14.64 -26.37
N SER A 113 -25.03 -14.23 -27.39
CA SER A 113 -24.32 -15.14 -28.32
C SER A 113 -22.80 -15.15 -28.07
N THR A 114 -22.32 -14.34 -27.13
CA THR A 114 -20.91 -14.25 -26.74
C THR A 114 -20.79 -13.93 -25.26
N ILE A 115 -19.81 -14.50 -24.58
CA ILE A 115 -19.53 -14.20 -23.17
C ILE A 115 -18.04 -14.36 -22.86
N ASP A 116 -17.47 -13.46 -22.08
CA ASP A 116 -16.04 -13.50 -21.74
C ASP A 116 -15.77 -14.54 -20.65
N LEU A 117 -14.67 -15.27 -20.78
CA LEU A 117 -14.16 -16.14 -19.73
C LEU A 117 -13.56 -15.26 -18.61
N PRO A 118 -13.90 -15.49 -17.34
CA PRO A 118 -13.31 -14.73 -16.24
C PRO A 118 -11.77 -14.83 -16.19
N VAL A 119 -11.11 -13.73 -15.88
CA VAL A 119 -9.64 -13.65 -15.78
C VAL A 119 -9.20 -13.97 -14.35
N LEU A 120 -8.40 -15.02 -14.18
CA LEU A 120 -7.91 -15.47 -12.88
C LEU A 120 -6.42 -15.12 -12.68
N GLN A 121 -5.92 -15.15 -11.44
CA GLN A 121 -4.50 -14.94 -11.13
C GLN A 121 -3.76 -16.28 -11.03
N ALA A 122 -2.87 -16.56 -11.98
CA ALA A 122 -2.12 -17.79 -12.10
C ALA A 122 -0.70 -17.70 -11.51
N GLU A 123 -0.25 -18.81 -10.93
CA GLU A 123 1.15 -19.02 -10.55
C GLU A 123 1.87 -19.90 -11.59
N SER A 124 3.21 -19.86 -11.55
CA SER A 124 4.03 -20.67 -12.44
C SER A 124 3.71 -22.16 -12.33
N GLY A 125 3.32 -22.78 -13.44
CA GLY A 125 3.03 -24.21 -13.54
C GLY A 125 1.55 -24.60 -13.36
N ASP A 126 0.67 -23.64 -13.10
CA ASP A 126 -0.78 -23.85 -13.07
C ASP A 126 -1.35 -24.21 -14.46
N ALA A 127 -2.60 -24.69 -14.49
CA ALA A 127 -3.35 -24.93 -15.71
C ALA A 127 -4.75 -24.29 -15.63
N LEU A 128 -5.17 -23.61 -16.68
CA LEU A 128 -6.50 -23.02 -16.79
C LEU A 128 -7.41 -23.97 -17.57
N VAL A 129 -8.55 -24.33 -16.98
CA VAL A 129 -9.65 -25.05 -17.65
C VAL A 129 -10.78 -24.06 -17.91
N ALA A 130 -11.19 -23.96 -19.16
CA ALA A 130 -12.31 -23.15 -19.62
C ALA A 130 -13.52 -24.05 -19.87
N TYR A 131 -14.58 -23.86 -19.10
CA TYR A 131 -15.86 -24.53 -19.30
C TYR A 131 -16.88 -23.54 -19.86
N GLY A 132 -17.43 -23.83 -21.03
CA GLY A 132 -18.50 -23.06 -21.66
C GLY A 132 -19.78 -23.87 -21.80
N PHE A 133 -20.91 -23.17 -21.78
CA PHE A 133 -22.24 -23.76 -21.98
C PHE A 133 -23.09 -22.87 -22.88
N HIS A 134 -23.93 -23.50 -23.72
CA HIS A 134 -25.04 -22.83 -24.41
C HIS A 134 -26.27 -23.76 -24.51
N ASP A 135 -27.46 -23.23 -24.24
CA ASP A 135 -28.72 -23.98 -24.18
C ASP A 135 -29.20 -24.54 -25.52
N ALA A 136 -29.00 -23.83 -26.63
CA ALA A 136 -29.35 -24.24 -27.98
C ALA A 136 -28.35 -25.22 -28.61
N GLU A 137 -28.83 -26.02 -29.55
CA GLU A 137 -27.97 -26.77 -30.47
C GLU A 137 -27.38 -25.78 -31.50
N THR A 138 -26.14 -25.36 -31.27
CA THR A 138 -25.48 -24.29 -32.02
C THR A 138 -23.97 -24.49 -32.06
N SER A 139 -23.33 -23.92 -33.08
CA SER A 139 -21.87 -23.87 -33.16
C SER A 139 -21.32 -23.08 -31.98
N LYS A 140 -20.41 -23.68 -31.21
CA LYS A 140 -19.66 -23.02 -30.12
C LYS A 140 -18.18 -23.04 -30.45
N SER A 141 -17.46 -21.99 -30.08
CA SER A 141 -16.00 -21.99 -30.18
C SER A 141 -15.37 -21.05 -29.16
N TRP A 142 -14.15 -21.41 -28.74
CA TRP A 142 -13.19 -20.55 -28.06
C TRP A 142 -12.16 -20.05 -29.09
N PRO A 143 -12.31 -18.85 -29.67
CA PRO A 143 -11.31 -18.30 -30.57
C PRO A 143 -10.03 -17.99 -29.79
N GLY A 144 -8.87 -18.41 -30.28
CA GLY A 144 -7.58 -18.10 -29.64
C GLY A 144 -6.71 -19.33 -29.39
N ALA A 145 -5.92 -19.27 -28.31
CA ALA A 145 -4.88 -20.25 -27.99
C ALA A 145 -5.35 -21.44 -27.15
N LEU A 146 -6.60 -21.43 -26.64
CA LEU A 146 -7.16 -22.52 -25.87
C LEU A 146 -7.18 -23.83 -26.68
N THR A 147 -6.71 -24.91 -26.06
CA THR A 147 -6.77 -26.25 -26.63
C THR A 147 -8.12 -26.87 -26.30
N GLU A 148 -8.98 -27.03 -27.30
CA GLU A 148 -10.30 -27.66 -27.14
C GLU A 148 -10.17 -29.11 -26.66
N ILE A 149 -10.98 -29.47 -25.65
CA ILE A 149 -11.08 -30.81 -25.08
C ILE A 149 -12.36 -31.49 -25.58
N THR A 150 -13.50 -30.81 -25.49
CA THR A 150 -14.81 -31.36 -25.86
C THR A 150 -15.69 -30.24 -26.40
N ASN A 151 -16.48 -30.52 -27.44
CA ASN A 151 -17.42 -29.56 -28.02
C ASN A 151 -18.67 -30.31 -28.50
N LEU A 152 -19.68 -30.36 -27.64
CA LEU A 152 -20.94 -31.03 -27.94
C LEU A 152 -21.80 -30.15 -28.84
N PRO A 153 -22.61 -30.71 -29.75
CA PRO A 153 -23.51 -29.91 -30.60
C PRO A 153 -24.45 -28.99 -29.80
N ARG A 154 -24.83 -29.39 -28.58
CA ARG A 154 -25.66 -28.65 -27.62
C ARG A 154 -25.02 -28.73 -26.22
N GLY A 155 -25.21 -27.70 -25.40
CA GLY A 155 -24.70 -27.69 -24.03
C GLY A 155 -23.22 -27.34 -23.97
N ILE A 156 -22.39 -28.32 -23.63
CA ILE A 156 -21.02 -28.12 -23.13
C ILE A 156 -19.99 -27.91 -24.25
N ILE A 157 -19.06 -26.99 -24.02
CA ILE A 157 -17.74 -26.91 -24.66
C ILE A 157 -16.68 -26.75 -23.58
N SER A 158 -15.56 -27.46 -23.64
CA SER A 158 -14.46 -27.35 -22.69
C SER A 158 -13.12 -27.25 -23.41
N ALA A 159 -12.20 -26.47 -22.85
CA ALA A 159 -10.87 -26.24 -23.38
C ALA A 159 -9.87 -25.95 -22.24
N TRP A 160 -8.58 -25.90 -22.55
CA TRP A 160 -7.55 -25.59 -21.54
C TRP A 160 -6.30 -24.94 -22.11
N GLU A 161 -5.49 -24.38 -21.22
CA GLU A 161 -4.14 -23.87 -21.51
C GLU A 161 -3.22 -23.94 -20.27
N THR A 162 -1.93 -23.70 -20.49
CA THR A 162 -0.94 -23.45 -19.44
C THR A 162 -0.64 -21.95 -19.42
N PRO A 163 -1.24 -21.17 -18.51
CA PRO A 163 -1.00 -19.73 -18.44
C PRO A 163 0.42 -19.41 -17.95
N GLY A 164 0.87 -18.19 -18.25
CA GLY A 164 2.02 -17.59 -17.58
C GLY A 164 1.66 -17.12 -16.15
N GLU A 165 2.67 -16.72 -15.38
CA GLU A 165 2.45 -16.11 -14.06
C GLU A 165 1.73 -14.75 -14.19
N GLY A 166 0.73 -14.52 -13.35
CA GLY A 166 -0.11 -13.31 -13.37
C GLY A 166 -1.52 -13.55 -13.94
N PRO A 167 -2.21 -12.52 -14.46
CA PRO A 167 -3.56 -12.67 -14.98
C PRO A 167 -3.59 -13.61 -16.21
N THR A 168 -4.56 -14.52 -16.26
CA THR A 168 -4.77 -15.40 -17.42
C THR A 168 -5.11 -14.61 -18.69
N GLU A 169 -4.85 -15.19 -19.86
CA GLU A 169 -5.22 -14.55 -21.13
C GLU A 169 -6.75 -14.41 -21.22
N ALA A 170 -7.21 -13.29 -21.80
CA ALA A 170 -8.63 -13.02 -21.98
C ALA A 170 -9.17 -13.83 -23.16
N HIS A 171 -10.16 -14.68 -22.90
CA HIS A 171 -10.83 -15.50 -23.91
C HIS A 171 -12.33 -15.20 -23.94
N THR A 172 -12.98 -15.37 -25.09
CA THR A 172 -14.42 -15.14 -25.24
C THR A 172 -15.08 -16.37 -25.85
N LEU A 173 -16.11 -16.90 -25.19
CA LEU A 173 -16.95 -17.95 -25.77
C LEU A 173 -17.85 -17.34 -26.82
N THR A 174 -17.95 -18.00 -27.98
CA THR A 174 -18.82 -17.57 -29.08
C THR A 174 -19.80 -18.67 -29.44
N ALA A 175 -21.06 -18.29 -29.68
CA ALA A 175 -22.15 -19.16 -30.11
C ALA A 175 -22.84 -18.62 -31.37
N GLY A 176 -23.42 -19.50 -32.19
CA GLY A 176 -24.05 -19.13 -33.45
C GLY A 176 -25.40 -18.41 -33.33
N VAL A 177 -26.01 -18.42 -32.14
CA VAL A 177 -27.30 -17.78 -31.84
C VAL A 177 -27.24 -17.13 -30.45
N SER A 178 -28.20 -16.26 -30.15
CA SER A 178 -28.38 -15.74 -28.78
C SER A 178 -29.24 -16.71 -27.97
N GLY A 179 -28.88 -16.94 -26.72
CA GLY A 179 -29.60 -17.79 -25.78
C GLY A 179 -28.98 -17.74 -24.38
N HIS A 180 -29.27 -18.74 -23.55
CA HIS A 180 -28.62 -18.91 -22.26
C HIS A 180 -27.19 -19.41 -22.49
N ILE A 181 -26.21 -18.65 -21.99
CA ILE A 181 -24.78 -18.90 -22.19
C ILE A 181 -24.02 -18.66 -20.89
N ALA A 182 -23.03 -19.50 -20.61
CA ALA A 182 -22.14 -19.34 -19.45
C ALA A 182 -20.70 -19.69 -19.79
N ALA A 183 -19.77 -19.08 -19.04
CA ALA A 183 -18.35 -19.38 -19.05
C ALA A 183 -17.81 -19.47 -17.62
N THR A 184 -17.15 -20.58 -17.29
CA THR A 184 -16.48 -20.83 -16.01
C THR A 184 -14.98 -21.01 -16.24
N ALA A 185 -14.18 -20.19 -15.58
CA ALA A 185 -12.73 -20.33 -15.51
C ALA A 185 -12.37 -21.14 -14.26
N ILE A 186 -11.52 -22.17 -14.39
CA ILE A 186 -11.07 -23.01 -13.27
C ILE A 186 -9.55 -23.12 -13.34
N LEU A 187 -8.87 -22.64 -12.31
CA LEU A 187 -7.41 -22.67 -12.25
C LEU A 187 -6.94 -23.82 -11.35
N LEU A 188 -6.15 -24.72 -11.92
CA LEU A 188 -5.59 -25.89 -11.24
C LEU A 188 -4.18 -25.60 -10.73
N ALA A 189 -3.95 -25.85 -9.44
CA ALA A 189 -2.65 -25.66 -8.79
C ALA A 189 -1.75 -26.88 -9.02
N ALA A 190 -0.49 -26.64 -9.39
CA ALA A 190 0.50 -27.70 -9.51
C ALA A 190 0.79 -28.36 -8.15
N GLU A 191 1.12 -29.65 -8.15
CA GLU A 191 1.73 -30.31 -7.00
C GLU A 191 3.16 -29.77 -6.80
N GLU A 192 3.50 -29.36 -5.58
CA GLU A 192 4.86 -28.90 -5.25
C GLU A 192 5.81 -30.10 -5.31
N GLU A 193 6.90 -29.97 -6.08
CA GLU A 193 8.03 -30.91 -5.99
C GLU A 193 8.54 -30.95 -4.53
N PRO A 194 8.92 -32.13 -4.00
CA PRO A 194 9.47 -32.21 -2.66
C PRO A 194 10.68 -31.30 -2.51
N ASP A 195 10.66 -30.45 -1.48
CA ASP A 195 11.72 -29.49 -1.19
C ASP A 195 13.10 -30.20 -1.14
N PRO A 196 14.08 -29.82 -1.97
CA PRO A 196 15.31 -30.60 -2.14
C PRO A 196 16.07 -30.73 -0.81
N SER A 197 16.19 -31.96 -0.33
CA SER A 197 16.72 -32.25 1.01
C SER A 197 18.11 -31.65 1.27
N VAL A 198 18.37 -31.28 2.53
CA VAL A 198 19.70 -30.88 3.02
C VAL A 198 20.36 -32.08 3.69
N SER A 199 21.51 -32.53 3.17
CA SER A 199 22.34 -33.56 3.79
C SER A 199 23.58 -32.99 4.49
N LEU A 200 24.07 -33.69 5.51
CA LEU A 200 25.37 -33.37 6.12
C LEU A 200 26.53 -33.89 5.23
N PRO A 201 27.67 -33.16 5.13
CA PRO A 201 27.93 -31.86 5.73
C PRO A 201 27.16 -30.72 5.03
N ILE A 202 26.74 -29.72 5.80
CA ILE A 202 25.98 -28.57 5.31
C ILE A 202 26.87 -27.70 4.40
N THR A 203 26.37 -27.35 3.22
CA THR A 203 27.02 -26.39 2.33
C THR A 203 26.55 -24.97 2.65
N LEU A 204 27.45 -24.11 3.12
CA LEU A 204 27.18 -22.69 3.40
C LEU A 204 26.99 -21.90 2.10
N ARG A 205 26.18 -20.85 2.13
CA ARG A 205 26.14 -19.79 1.12
C ARG A 205 26.16 -18.43 1.81
N ALA A 206 27.07 -17.54 1.42
CA ALA A 206 27.13 -16.17 1.94
C ALA A 206 27.25 -15.17 0.78
N GLN A 207 26.46 -14.09 0.84
CA GLN A 207 26.42 -13.07 -0.20
C GLN A 207 26.33 -11.66 0.39
N LEU A 208 26.94 -10.70 -0.31
CA LEU A 208 26.89 -9.27 -0.01
C LEU A 208 26.29 -8.50 -1.17
N GLN A 209 25.55 -7.45 -0.87
CA GLN A 209 25.10 -6.49 -1.88
C GLN A 209 26.14 -5.37 -2.01
N ILE A 210 27.11 -5.53 -2.91
CA ILE A 210 28.25 -4.60 -3.06
C ILE A 210 27.90 -3.49 -4.06
N ALA A 211 27.19 -3.84 -5.13
CA ALA A 211 26.58 -2.88 -6.04
C ALA A 211 25.07 -2.84 -5.79
N ALA A 212 24.44 -1.68 -6.03
CA ALA A 212 23.00 -1.51 -5.82
C ALA A 212 22.22 -2.56 -6.62
N GLY A 213 21.41 -3.37 -5.95
CA GLY A 213 20.60 -4.41 -6.58
C GLY A 213 21.30 -5.75 -6.86
N GLU A 214 22.63 -5.85 -6.75
CA GLU A 214 23.38 -7.05 -7.15
C GLU A 214 24.03 -7.78 -5.97
N TRP A 215 23.77 -9.10 -5.87
CA TRP A 215 24.36 -9.97 -4.85
C TRP A 215 25.67 -10.60 -5.34
N THR A 216 26.76 -10.31 -4.63
CA THR A 216 28.08 -10.90 -4.83
C THR A 216 28.31 -12.04 -3.86
N GLU A 217 28.72 -13.20 -4.36
CA GLU A 217 29.08 -14.34 -3.52
C GLU A 217 30.43 -14.17 -2.83
N ILE A 218 30.46 -14.51 -1.54
CA ILE A 218 31.62 -14.41 -0.67
C ILE A 218 31.88 -15.70 0.13
N THR A 219 31.20 -16.79 -0.20
CA THR A 219 31.23 -18.06 0.56
C THR A 219 32.65 -18.55 0.82
N ASP A 220 33.51 -18.54 -0.20
CA ASP A 220 34.89 -19.03 -0.11
C ASP A 220 35.80 -18.16 0.77
N ASP A 221 35.40 -16.91 1.02
CA ASP A 221 36.14 -15.97 1.88
C ASP A 221 35.71 -16.07 3.35
N VAL A 222 34.66 -16.84 3.68
CA VAL A 222 34.21 -17.09 5.06
C VAL A 222 35.11 -18.12 5.72
N ARG A 223 35.74 -17.76 6.83
CA ARG A 223 36.65 -18.67 7.55
C ARG A 223 35.90 -19.77 8.29
N ALA A 224 36.39 -20.99 8.23
CA ALA A 224 35.91 -22.10 9.05
C ALA A 224 36.66 -22.20 10.39
N GLY A 225 35.94 -22.49 11.48
CA GLY A 225 36.48 -22.81 12.80
C GLY A 225 36.46 -21.65 13.81
N GLY A 226 35.83 -21.88 14.97
CA GLY A 226 35.98 -21.06 16.18
C GLY A 226 35.27 -19.70 16.11
N ALA A 227 36.04 -18.63 15.94
CA ALA A 227 35.52 -17.27 15.69
C ALA A 227 35.18 -17.03 14.20
N GLY A 228 35.64 -17.91 13.30
CA GLY A 228 35.28 -17.90 11.89
C GLY A 228 33.86 -18.41 11.62
N ASP A 229 33.37 -19.33 12.46
CA ASP A 229 32.07 -19.98 12.29
C ASP A 229 30.91 -18.97 12.21
N VAL A 230 30.00 -19.21 11.27
CA VAL A 230 28.76 -18.43 11.15
C VAL A 230 27.85 -18.71 12.35
N LYS A 231 27.54 -17.66 13.10
CA LYS A 231 26.63 -17.72 14.24
C LYS A 231 25.48 -16.75 14.03
N ILE A 232 24.28 -17.30 13.93
CA ILE A 232 23.04 -16.55 13.76
C ILE A 232 22.24 -16.63 15.07
N GLN A 233 21.81 -15.49 15.59
CA GLN A 233 20.84 -15.37 16.66
C GLN A 233 19.61 -14.63 16.12
N ARG A 234 18.41 -15.14 16.39
CA ARG A 234 17.16 -14.57 15.85
C ARG A 234 15.96 -14.99 16.68
N GLY A 235 14.84 -14.31 16.44
CA GLY A 235 13.56 -14.64 17.04
C GLY A 235 13.36 -13.96 18.38
N ARG A 236 12.48 -14.54 19.19
CA ARG A 236 12.08 -14.03 20.49
C ARG A 236 12.82 -14.80 21.57
N SER A 237 13.52 -14.09 22.45
CA SER A 237 14.16 -14.69 23.63
C SER A 237 13.11 -15.30 24.56
N ASP A 238 13.51 -16.28 25.36
CA ASP A 238 12.62 -16.90 26.36
C ASP A 238 12.01 -15.81 27.27
N GLU A 239 10.71 -15.92 27.53
CA GLU A 239 9.92 -15.00 28.37
C GLU A 239 9.79 -13.54 27.86
N ALA A 240 10.51 -13.12 26.82
CA ALA A 240 10.26 -11.84 26.16
C ALA A 240 8.84 -11.79 25.61
N SER A 241 8.24 -10.62 25.38
CA SER A 241 6.91 -10.47 24.75
C SER A 241 6.98 -10.19 23.24
N THR A 242 8.14 -9.76 22.75
CA THR A 242 8.37 -9.26 21.38
C THR A 242 9.58 -9.95 20.74
N ALA A 243 9.65 -9.94 19.41
CA ALA A 243 10.83 -10.44 18.69
C ALA A 243 12.01 -9.46 18.81
N ASP A 244 13.21 -10.00 19.06
CA ASP A 244 14.46 -9.24 19.11
C ASP A 244 15.05 -9.06 17.70
N ALA A 245 15.91 -8.05 17.53
CA ALA A 245 16.69 -7.91 16.30
C ALA A 245 17.63 -9.11 16.12
N SER A 246 17.62 -9.71 14.93
CA SER A 246 18.52 -10.81 14.61
C SER A 246 19.95 -10.30 14.44
N SER A 247 20.92 -11.15 14.73
CA SER A 247 22.34 -10.90 14.47
C SER A 247 23.01 -12.07 13.77
N CYS A 248 24.00 -11.76 12.95
CA CYS A 248 24.89 -12.73 12.33
C CYS A 248 26.33 -12.28 12.50
N ARG A 249 27.19 -13.20 12.94
CA ARG A 249 28.63 -12.98 13.06
C ARG A 249 29.43 -14.10 12.41
N PHE A 250 30.49 -13.72 11.71
CA PHE A 250 31.50 -14.61 11.15
C PHE A 250 32.76 -13.79 10.82
N THR A 251 33.83 -14.45 10.38
CA THR A 251 35.07 -13.75 9.99
C THR A 251 35.36 -13.95 8.51
N LEU A 252 35.63 -12.86 7.80
CA LEU A 252 36.13 -12.88 6.42
C LEU A 252 37.66 -12.90 6.38
N ASP A 253 38.18 -13.68 5.44
CA ASP A 253 39.55 -13.57 5.00
C ASP A 253 39.76 -12.30 4.18
N ASN A 254 40.78 -11.52 4.54
CA ASN A 254 41.11 -10.27 3.88
C ASN A 254 42.61 -10.13 3.58
N ARG A 255 43.33 -11.26 3.44
CA ARG A 255 44.77 -11.27 3.10
C ARG A 255 45.10 -10.52 1.80
N SER A 256 44.17 -10.45 0.86
CA SER A 256 44.31 -9.70 -0.40
C SER A 256 43.83 -8.23 -0.32
N GLY A 257 43.30 -7.80 0.82
CA GLY A 257 42.70 -6.46 0.97
C GLY A 257 41.37 -6.27 0.23
N LYS A 258 40.74 -7.35 -0.27
CA LYS A 258 39.45 -7.33 -1.00
C LYS A 258 38.34 -6.62 -0.23
N TYR A 259 38.29 -6.78 1.08
CA TYR A 259 37.24 -6.23 1.96
C TYR A 259 37.68 -4.99 2.75
N SER A 260 38.75 -4.32 2.31
CA SER A 260 39.22 -3.05 2.89
C SER A 260 38.60 -1.86 2.14
N PRO A 261 37.61 -1.13 2.72
CA PRO A 261 36.81 -0.14 1.97
C PRO A 261 37.62 1.02 1.37
N ASP A 262 38.71 1.40 2.04
CA ASP A 262 39.59 2.51 1.67
C ASP A 262 40.85 2.07 0.92
N HIS A 263 40.98 0.79 0.56
CA HIS A 263 42.13 0.29 -0.19
C HIS A 263 41.92 0.51 -1.70
N PRO A 264 42.71 1.36 -2.39
CA PRO A 264 42.47 1.71 -3.79
C PRO A 264 42.56 0.53 -4.77
N GLU A 265 43.32 -0.51 -4.42
CA GLU A 265 43.43 -1.73 -5.22
C GLU A 265 42.37 -2.79 -4.87
N SER A 266 41.50 -2.53 -3.89
CA SER A 266 40.35 -3.38 -3.63
C SER A 266 39.39 -3.34 -4.83
N PRO A 267 38.87 -4.50 -5.29
CA PRO A 267 37.79 -4.51 -6.29
C PRO A 267 36.49 -3.88 -5.77
N HIS A 268 36.37 -3.60 -4.46
CA HIS A 268 35.19 -3.02 -3.82
C HIS A 268 35.48 -1.64 -3.21
N TYR A 269 36.50 -0.95 -3.74
CA TYR A 269 36.90 0.38 -3.28
C TYR A 269 35.72 1.36 -3.25
N LYS A 270 35.46 1.96 -2.09
CA LYS A 270 34.32 2.88 -1.82
C LYS A 270 32.91 2.32 -2.03
N GLN A 271 32.76 1.01 -2.19
CA GLN A 271 31.46 0.34 -2.32
C GLN A 271 31.00 -0.32 -1.00
N LEU A 272 31.96 -0.67 -0.13
CA LEU A 272 31.68 -1.23 1.19
C LEU A 272 31.52 -0.11 2.22
N GLY A 273 30.52 -0.23 3.08
CA GLY A 273 30.25 0.78 4.10
C GLY A 273 29.31 0.28 5.18
N ARG A 274 28.82 1.22 5.99
CA ARG A 274 27.71 0.94 6.91
C ARG A 274 26.47 0.58 6.10
N ASN A 275 25.66 -0.31 6.65
CA ASN A 275 24.42 -0.79 6.03
C ASN A 275 24.62 -1.58 4.72
N THR A 276 25.83 -2.09 4.43
CA THR A 276 26.01 -3.07 3.35
C THR A 276 25.20 -4.33 3.66
N SER A 277 24.25 -4.68 2.78
CA SER A 277 23.38 -5.84 2.96
C SER A 277 24.15 -7.16 2.87
N LEU A 278 23.82 -8.09 3.74
CA LEU A 278 24.36 -9.43 3.86
C LEU A 278 23.20 -10.42 3.90
N ARG A 279 23.36 -11.56 3.23
CA ARG A 279 22.54 -12.75 3.48
C ARG A 279 23.36 -14.02 3.59
N VAL A 280 22.92 -14.91 4.46
CA VAL A 280 23.58 -16.19 4.75
C VAL A 280 22.54 -17.31 4.75
N GLY A 281 22.84 -18.38 4.04
CA GLY A 281 21.95 -19.53 3.86
C GLY A 281 22.71 -20.84 3.78
N ILE A 282 21.95 -21.91 3.59
CA ILE A 282 22.48 -23.25 3.35
C ILE A 282 21.97 -23.75 2.00
N ALA A 283 22.83 -24.37 1.20
CA ALA A 283 22.42 -24.97 -0.07
C ALA A 283 21.82 -26.37 0.17
N SER A 284 20.84 -26.73 -0.66
CA SER A 284 20.37 -28.12 -0.81
C SER A 284 21.51 -29.03 -1.26
N THR A 285 21.34 -30.35 -1.09
CA THR A 285 22.39 -31.33 -1.44
C THR A 285 22.82 -31.28 -2.90
N ASP A 286 21.88 -31.00 -3.80
CA ASP A 286 22.10 -30.81 -5.24
C ASP A 286 22.46 -29.36 -5.61
N SER A 287 22.53 -28.46 -4.63
CA SER A 287 22.80 -27.02 -4.79
C SER A 287 21.78 -26.27 -5.66
N SER A 288 20.60 -26.83 -5.91
CA SER A 288 19.53 -26.19 -6.70
C SER A 288 18.78 -25.11 -5.91
N THR A 289 18.71 -25.22 -4.58
CA THR A 289 17.99 -24.30 -3.71
C THR A 289 18.87 -23.80 -2.58
N ILE A 290 18.73 -22.51 -2.23
CA ILE A 290 19.37 -21.92 -1.06
C ILE A 290 18.31 -21.62 0.00
N TYR A 291 18.40 -22.28 1.14
CA TYR A 291 17.59 -21.97 2.32
C TYR A 291 18.25 -20.85 3.11
N TRP A 292 17.84 -19.62 2.84
CA TRP A 292 18.32 -18.46 3.58
C TRP A 292 17.97 -18.55 5.06
N ARG A 293 18.95 -18.25 5.92
CA ARG A 293 18.86 -18.36 7.38
C ARG A 293 19.00 -17.01 8.07
N PHE A 294 19.58 -16.02 7.42
CA PHE A 294 19.73 -14.65 7.92
C PHE A 294 19.88 -13.68 6.77
N ALA A 295 19.25 -12.51 6.90
CA ALA A 295 19.55 -11.34 6.12
C ALA A 295 19.60 -10.12 7.03
N GLY A 296 20.53 -9.21 6.77
CA GLY A 296 20.74 -8.03 7.60
C GLY A 296 21.81 -7.10 7.04
N GLU A 297 22.18 -6.12 7.83
CA GLU A 297 23.05 -5.01 7.44
C GLU A 297 24.31 -5.00 8.30
N ILE A 298 25.47 -4.86 7.64
CA ILE A 298 26.78 -4.80 8.31
C ILE A 298 26.96 -3.42 8.96
N ALA A 299 27.30 -3.41 10.25
CA ALA A 299 27.47 -2.18 11.01
C ALA A 299 28.83 -1.52 10.78
N GLU A 300 29.89 -2.31 10.58
CA GLU A 300 31.25 -1.84 10.37
C GLU A 300 32.14 -2.89 9.69
N TRP A 301 33.26 -2.43 9.13
CA TRP A 301 34.28 -3.25 8.45
C TRP A 301 35.63 -3.16 9.19
N PRO A 302 35.75 -3.74 10.40
CA PRO A 302 36.93 -3.56 11.25
C PRO A 302 38.12 -4.37 10.72
N LEU A 303 39.18 -3.69 10.29
CA LEU A 303 40.41 -4.35 9.84
C LEU A 303 41.21 -4.91 11.04
N ARG A 304 41.53 -6.21 11.00
CA ARG A 304 42.35 -6.89 12.02
C ARG A 304 43.57 -7.55 11.38
N TRP A 305 44.71 -7.39 12.05
CA TRP A 305 46.00 -7.99 11.68
C TRP A 305 46.43 -8.96 12.77
N ASP A 306 46.90 -10.13 12.37
CA ASP A 306 47.66 -10.99 13.26
C ASP A 306 49.04 -10.38 13.54
N VAL A 307 49.67 -10.80 14.65
CA VAL A 307 51.01 -10.34 15.07
C VAL A 307 52.08 -10.59 14.01
N SER A 308 51.90 -11.62 13.18
CA SER A 308 52.81 -11.91 12.06
C SER A 308 52.62 -11.03 10.82
N GLU A 309 51.57 -10.21 10.79
CA GLU A 309 51.09 -9.42 9.63
C GLU A 309 50.75 -10.23 8.37
N ALA A 310 50.97 -11.55 8.38
CA ALA A 310 50.68 -12.45 7.28
C ALA A 310 49.19 -12.81 7.18
N ASP A 311 48.42 -12.53 8.23
CA ASP A 311 47.01 -12.84 8.32
C ASP A 311 46.17 -11.58 8.60
N VAL A 312 45.23 -11.31 7.69
CA VAL A 312 44.38 -10.11 7.71
C VAL A 312 42.92 -10.55 7.65
N THR A 313 42.10 -10.03 8.55
CA THR A 313 40.70 -10.45 8.71
C THR A 313 39.76 -9.27 8.89
N ILE A 314 38.50 -9.50 8.55
CA ILE A 314 37.37 -8.64 8.93
C ILE A 314 36.38 -9.48 9.75
N PRO A 315 36.30 -9.30 11.09
CA PRO A 315 35.17 -9.82 11.85
C PRO A 315 33.92 -9.04 11.47
N ILE A 316 32.95 -9.75 10.91
CA ILE A 316 31.66 -9.20 10.47
C ILE A 316 30.65 -9.32 11.59
N GLU A 317 29.97 -8.21 11.88
CA GLU A 317 28.75 -8.17 12.67
C GLU A 317 27.66 -7.50 11.83
N ALA A 318 26.62 -8.28 11.52
CA ALA A 318 25.44 -7.82 10.83
C ALA A 318 24.21 -7.97 11.73
N SER A 319 23.24 -7.08 11.55
CA SER A 319 21.97 -7.15 12.27
C SER A 319 20.79 -6.93 11.34
N GLY A 320 19.65 -7.51 11.69
CA GLY A 320 18.42 -7.30 10.94
C GLY A 320 17.83 -5.89 11.11
N PRO A 321 16.80 -5.55 10.30
CA PRO A 321 16.22 -4.21 10.22
C PRO A 321 15.58 -3.71 11.52
N LEU A 322 15.15 -4.57 12.45
CA LEU A 322 14.62 -4.15 13.76
C LEU A 322 15.65 -3.38 14.58
N ARG A 323 16.95 -3.66 14.40
CA ARG A 323 18.01 -2.91 15.08
C ARG A 323 17.93 -1.42 14.72
N ARG A 324 17.75 -1.09 13.44
CA ARG A 324 17.67 0.30 12.96
C ARG A 324 16.44 0.99 13.53
N LEU A 325 15.28 0.33 13.47
CA LEU A 325 14.02 0.88 13.98
C LEU A 325 14.04 1.12 15.51
N ASN A 326 14.86 0.37 16.24
CA ASN A 326 15.03 0.52 17.69
C ASN A 326 16.13 1.52 18.09
N GLN A 327 16.96 1.99 17.15
CA GLN A 327 18.10 2.85 17.46
C GLN A 327 17.76 4.34 17.39
N GLY A 328 18.31 5.09 18.34
CA GLY A 328 18.41 6.56 18.25
C GLY A 328 17.26 7.37 18.84
N GLU A 329 16.34 6.77 19.62
CA GLU A 329 15.11 7.42 20.10
C GLU A 329 14.49 8.30 19.00
N PRO A 330 13.95 7.68 17.93
CA PRO A 330 13.41 8.45 16.81
C PRO A 330 12.39 9.47 17.33
N PRO A 331 12.43 10.72 16.84
CA PRO A 331 11.57 11.77 17.35
C PRO A 331 10.12 11.33 17.25
N ALA A 332 9.41 11.40 18.38
CA ALA A 332 7.99 11.09 18.43
C ALA A 332 7.25 12.12 17.55
N ARG A 333 6.54 11.62 16.53
CA ARG A 333 5.79 12.43 15.57
C ARG A 333 4.37 11.91 15.43
N SER A 334 3.41 12.82 15.27
CA SER A 334 2.03 12.44 14.94
C SER A 334 1.93 11.83 13.54
N ALA A 335 0.82 11.12 13.29
CA ALA A 335 0.51 10.57 11.97
C ALA A 335 0.50 11.66 10.89
N LEU A 336 -0.10 12.82 11.17
CA LEU A 336 -0.13 13.96 10.24
C LEU A 336 1.27 14.45 9.87
N ARG A 337 2.15 14.67 10.86
CA ARG A 337 3.51 15.16 10.60
C ARG A 337 4.35 14.14 9.83
N ARG A 338 4.18 12.84 10.11
CA ARG A 338 4.83 11.75 9.37
C ARG A 338 4.36 11.73 7.92
N TYR A 339 3.04 11.73 7.74
CA TYR A 339 2.39 11.71 6.44
C TYR A 339 2.84 12.89 5.58
N ILE A 340 2.71 14.14 6.06
CA ILE A 340 3.11 15.32 5.29
C ILE A 340 4.56 15.21 4.81
N ARG A 341 5.48 14.81 5.68
CA ARG A 341 6.89 14.69 5.31
C ARG A 341 7.18 13.61 4.27
N SER A 342 6.37 12.55 4.21
CA SER A 342 6.55 11.49 3.23
C SER A 342 6.01 11.85 1.84
N GLN A 343 5.24 12.94 1.73
CA GLN A 343 4.64 13.40 0.47
C GLN A 343 5.44 14.52 -0.23
N ASP A 344 6.63 14.85 0.27
CA ASP A 344 7.55 15.85 -0.32
C ASP A 344 6.89 17.22 -0.65
N PRO A 345 6.30 17.92 0.34
CA PRO A 345 5.73 19.25 0.12
C PRO A 345 6.82 20.26 -0.24
N ILE A 346 6.44 21.35 -0.90
CA ILE A 346 7.33 22.47 -1.20
C ILE A 346 7.91 23.05 0.10
N THR A 347 7.02 23.34 1.04
CA THR A 347 7.38 23.81 2.38
C THR A 347 6.36 23.33 3.39
N TYR A 348 6.82 22.97 4.58
CA TYR A 348 5.99 22.52 5.68
C TYR A 348 6.47 23.08 7.02
N TRP A 349 5.61 23.84 7.70
CA TRP A 349 5.83 24.35 9.05
C TRP A 349 4.87 23.68 10.06
N PRO A 350 5.39 22.83 10.96
CA PRO A 350 4.55 22.17 11.96
C PRO A 350 4.07 23.14 13.05
N LEU A 351 4.81 24.22 13.32
CA LEU A 351 4.60 25.15 14.45
C LEU A 351 4.66 24.46 15.82
N THR A 352 5.44 23.39 15.91
CA THR A 352 5.67 22.61 17.14
C THR A 352 6.99 23.00 17.81
N ASP A 353 7.43 24.24 17.69
CA ASP A 353 8.74 24.66 18.20
C ASP A 353 8.77 24.63 19.74
N GLY A 354 9.97 24.62 20.31
CA GLY A 354 10.11 24.64 21.78
C GLY A 354 9.60 25.96 22.37
N GLU A 355 9.15 25.94 23.62
CA GLU A 355 8.53 27.11 24.27
C GLU A 355 9.34 28.41 24.05
N SER A 356 10.67 28.35 24.15
CA SER A 356 11.59 29.51 24.01
C SER A 356 11.90 29.94 22.57
N ALA A 357 11.26 29.35 21.56
CA ALA A 357 11.50 29.70 20.17
C ALA A 357 11.06 31.13 19.84
N VAL A 358 11.77 31.75 18.89
CA VAL A 358 11.47 33.10 18.37
C VAL A 358 10.93 33.04 16.95
N LEU A 359 11.29 32.00 16.21
CA LEU A 359 10.86 31.69 14.86
C LEU A 359 10.31 30.27 14.85
N ALA A 360 9.50 29.95 13.84
CA ALA A 360 9.01 28.61 13.61
C ALA A 360 9.81 27.95 12.51
N SER A 361 10.52 26.86 12.82
CA SER A 361 11.38 26.21 11.84
C SER A 361 10.60 25.25 10.94
N PRO A 362 10.93 25.20 9.63
CA PRO A 362 10.32 24.25 8.71
C PRO A 362 10.82 22.83 8.99
N ASP A 363 9.94 21.85 8.82
CA ASP A 363 10.33 20.44 8.69
C ASP A 363 10.79 20.12 7.26
N VAL A 364 10.21 20.81 6.28
CA VAL A 364 10.56 20.79 4.85
C VAL A 364 10.57 22.23 4.33
N GLY A 365 11.56 22.58 3.52
CA GLY A 365 11.76 23.95 3.00
C GLY A 365 12.86 24.73 3.71
N ALA A 366 13.24 25.87 3.15
CA ALA A 366 14.49 26.57 3.51
C ALA A 366 14.34 27.74 4.50
N TYR A 367 13.11 28.22 4.77
CA TYR A 367 12.89 29.47 5.49
C TYR A 367 11.98 29.30 6.71
N ASP A 368 12.39 29.88 7.83
CA ASP A 368 11.57 29.95 9.04
C ASP A 368 10.35 30.88 8.87
N MET A 369 9.28 30.60 9.62
CA MET A 369 8.20 31.57 9.82
C MET A 369 8.54 32.53 10.97
N ALA A 370 8.14 33.78 10.82
CA ALA A 370 8.37 34.81 11.81
C ALA A 370 7.07 35.44 12.31
N PRO A 371 6.79 35.41 13.62
CA PRO A 371 5.66 36.10 14.21
C PRO A 371 5.92 37.61 14.40
N LEU A 372 4.91 38.42 14.12
CA LEU A 372 4.93 39.88 14.04
C LEU A 372 3.61 40.45 14.57
N ALA A 373 3.63 41.60 15.24
CA ALA A 373 2.43 42.38 15.59
C ALA A 373 2.49 43.79 15.01
N GLY A 374 1.36 44.27 14.46
CA GLY A 374 1.15 45.64 13.97
C GLY A 374 0.13 45.73 12.80
N PRO A 375 -0.41 46.92 12.46
CA PRO A 375 -0.28 48.18 13.17
C PRO A 375 -1.36 48.37 14.24
N PHE A 376 -0.96 48.94 15.38
CA PHE A 376 -1.88 49.43 16.40
C PHE A 376 -2.79 50.54 15.83
N PRO A 377 -4.02 50.71 16.35
CA PRO A 377 -4.84 51.88 16.03
C PRO A 377 -4.04 53.17 16.31
N GLY A 378 -3.70 53.95 15.27
CA GLY A 378 -2.95 55.21 15.43
C GLY A 378 -1.76 55.49 14.51
N GLY A 379 -1.52 54.70 13.44
CA GLY A 379 -0.78 55.21 12.27
C GLY A 379 0.73 55.00 12.24
N ASN A 380 1.28 53.97 12.89
CA ASN A 380 2.64 53.51 12.59
C ASN A 380 2.64 52.10 12.01
N ILE A 381 3.18 51.96 10.79
CA ILE A 381 3.30 50.74 9.98
C ILE A 381 4.41 49.79 10.47
N ASN A 382 4.90 49.98 11.70
CA ASN A 382 6.04 49.24 12.23
C ASN A 382 5.57 47.94 12.87
N TYR A 383 5.69 46.84 12.13
CA TYR A 383 5.55 45.52 12.70
C TYR A 383 6.70 45.23 13.67
N VAL A 384 6.37 44.84 14.90
CA VAL A 384 7.36 44.43 15.91
C VAL A 384 7.34 42.91 15.99
N ARG A 385 8.52 42.28 16.17
CA ARG A 385 8.61 40.85 16.46
C ARG A 385 7.90 40.57 17.78
N ILE A 386 6.98 39.62 17.76
CA ILE A 386 6.36 39.06 18.95
C ILE A 386 6.82 37.61 19.12
N ARG A 387 6.34 36.93 20.14
CA ARG A 387 6.56 35.50 20.36
C ARG A 387 5.20 34.85 20.45
N MET A 388 4.97 33.78 19.68
CA MET A 388 3.77 32.96 19.84
C MET A 388 3.83 32.19 21.16
N ASP A 389 2.69 31.77 21.68
CA ASP A 389 2.62 30.83 22.79
C ASP A 389 2.86 29.40 22.26
N TRP A 390 4.14 29.10 21.99
CA TRP A 390 4.58 27.80 21.48
C TRP A 390 4.25 26.68 22.46
N ARG A 391 3.74 25.55 21.96
CA ARG A 391 3.30 24.37 22.73
C ARG A 391 2.08 24.58 23.63
N ALA A 392 1.48 25.76 23.64
CA ALA A 392 0.24 26.02 24.37
C ALA A 392 -1.00 25.55 23.59
N GLY A 393 -0.93 25.54 22.26
CA GLY A 393 -2.04 25.15 21.39
C GLY A 393 -2.24 23.64 21.33
N GLY A 394 -3.40 23.15 21.77
CA GLY A 394 -3.80 21.75 21.64
C GLY A 394 -4.77 21.54 20.48
N LEU A 395 -4.35 20.81 19.45
CA LEU A 395 -5.22 20.43 18.32
C LEU A 395 -6.06 19.18 18.65
N ALA A 396 -5.40 18.10 19.05
CA ALA A 396 -6.02 16.86 19.53
C ALA A 396 -5.03 16.08 20.40
N PRO A 397 -5.46 15.14 21.26
CA PRO A 397 -4.56 14.38 22.13
C PRO A 397 -3.49 13.55 21.42
N TRP A 398 -3.74 13.16 20.17
CA TRP A 398 -2.83 12.36 19.35
C TRP A 398 -1.92 13.19 18.42
N LEU A 399 -2.05 14.52 18.45
CA LEU A 399 -1.20 15.46 17.71
C LEU A 399 -0.20 16.10 18.67
N GLU A 400 0.95 16.55 18.15
CA GLU A 400 1.85 17.36 18.96
C GLU A 400 1.19 18.71 19.30
N ASN A 401 1.48 19.24 20.49
CA ASN A 401 1.10 20.62 20.78
C ASN A 401 1.80 21.59 19.82
N VAL A 402 1.02 22.52 19.30
CA VAL A 402 1.40 23.54 18.31
C VAL A 402 1.43 24.93 18.95
N SER A 403 1.55 25.97 18.12
CA SER A 403 1.47 27.35 18.55
C SER A 403 0.03 27.77 18.87
N GLN A 404 -0.14 28.65 19.84
CA GLN A 404 -1.38 29.40 20.06
C GLN A 404 -1.15 30.86 19.69
N THR A 405 -2.15 31.51 19.07
CA THR A 405 -2.11 32.95 18.81
C THR A 405 -1.98 33.72 20.14
N THR A 406 -1.47 34.95 20.09
CA THR A 406 -1.22 35.74 21.30
C THR A 406 -1.45 37.23 21.05
N GLY A 407 -1.93 37.93 22.08
CA GLY A 407 -2.38 39.32 21.97
C GLY A 407 -3.51 39.50 20.97
N ASP A 408 -4.10 40.70 20.94
CA ASP A 408 -5.33 40.92 20.19
C ASP A 408 -5.10 40.91 18.67
N PHE A 409 -3.94 41.38 18.22
CA PHE A 409 -3.61 41.49 16.79
C PHE A 409 -2.21 40.97 16.51
N GLY A 410 -2.08 40.20 15.44
CA GLY A 410 -0.77 39.81 14.94
C GLY A 410 -0.82 38.93 13.71
N LYS A 411 0.36 38.50 13.28
CA LYS A 411 0.52 37.55 12.20
C LYS A 411 1.76 36.71 12.32
N ILE A 412 1.74 35.53 11.71
CA ILE A 412 2.91 34.70 11.47
C ILE A 412 3.10 34.53 9.96
N THR A 413 4.30 34.75 9.46
CA THR A 413 4.57 34.75 8.01
C THR A 413 5.80 33.92 7.64
N GLY A 414 5.68 33.13 6.58
CA GLY A 414 6.71 32.25 6.05
C GLY A 414 6.85 32.40 4.54
N ARG A 415 8.09 32.31 4.04
CA ARG A 415 8.38 32.35 2.60
C ARG A 415 8.58 30.95 2.05
N SER A 416 8.11 30.69 0.85
CA SER A 416 8.52 29.54 0.03
C SER A 416 9.83 29.87 -0.70
N SER A 417 10.59 28.83 -1.03
CA SER A 417 11.69 28.93 -2.01
C SER A 417 11.09 29.09 -3.39
N ARG A 418 11.56 30.07 -4.17
CA ARG A 418 10.99 30.39 -5.49
C ARG A 418 11.32 29.36 -6.56
N ASP A 419 12.35 28.55 -6.35
CA ASP A 419 12.77 27.53 -7.31
C ASP A 419 11.94 26.24 -7.19
N ASP A 420 11.16 26.10 -6.11
CA ASP A 420 10.47 24.86 -5.73
C ASP A 420 8.94 24.92 -5.93
N VAL A 421 8.41 25.92 -6.65
CA VAL A 421 6.97 26.16 -6.73
C VAL A 421 6.50 26.21 -8.18
N SER A 422 5.58 25.32 -8.54
CA SER A 422 4.84 25.45 -9.79
C SER A 422 3.79 26.57 -9.71
N ASN A 423 3.18 26.89 -10.85
CA ASN A 423 2.12 27.88 -10.92
C ASN A 423 0.83 27.40 -10.25
N GLU A 424 0.67 26.10 -10.05
CA GLU A 424 -0.53 25.46 -9.51
C GLU A 424 -0.22 24.92 -8.12
N TRP A 425 -1.04 25.28 -7.14
CA TRP A 425 -0.69 25.04 -5.75
C TRP A 425 -1.90 24.79 -4.88
N SER A 426 -1.66 24.11 -3.76
CA SER A 426 -2.58 24.16 -2.63
C SER A 426 -1.85 24.51 -1.35
N VAL A 427 -2.55 25.22 -0.46
CA VAL A 427 -2.05 25.59 0.87
C VAL A 427 -2.99 25.00 1.91
N ASP A 428 -2.40 24.24 2.82
CA ASP A 428 -3.08 23.65 3.97
C ASP A 428 -2.80 24.41 5.26
N LEU A 429 -3.79 24.41 6.16
CA LEU A 429 -3.70 24.86 7.53
C LEU A 429 -4.46 23.89 8.43
N VAL A 430 -3.93 23.59 9.63
CA VAL A 430 -4.70 22.92 10.69
C VAL A 430 -4.83 23.86 11.88
N ARG A 431 -6.07 24.05 12.35
CA ARG A 431 -6.35 24.88 13.53
C ARG A 431 -7.44 24.29 14.42
N SER A 432 -7.50 24.74 15.66
CA SER A 432 -8.61 24.50 16.58
C SER A 432 -8.92 25.77 17.39
N GLY A 433 -10.14 25.83 17.93
CA GLY A 433 -10.65 27.00 18.63
C GLY A 433 -11.30 28.02 17.69
N ALA A 434 -12.14 28.88 18.27
CA ALA A 434 -12.95 29.85 17.54
C ALA A 434 -12.09 30.91 16.81
N GLY A 435 -10.98 31.35 17.41
CA GLY A 435 -10.20 32.48 16.88
C GLY A 435 -10.98 33.78 16.99
N GLY A 436 -10.62 34.79 16.18
CA GLY A 436 -11.45 35.96 15.92
C GLY A 436 -11.75 36.14 14.45
N ASP A 437 -11.55 37.35 13.89
CA ASP A 437 -11.58 37.62 12.46
C ASP A 437 -10.20 37.29 11.84
N ASP A 438 -9.87 35.99 11.89
CA ASP A 438 -8.57 35.49 11.45
C ASP A 438 -8.53 35.35 9.93
N THR A 439 -7.36 35.51 9.31
CA THR A 439 -7.21 35.38 7.85
C THR A 439 -5.96 34.62 7.46
N LEU A 440 -6.12 33.58 6.64
CA LEU A 440 -5.02 32.95 5.90
C LEU A 440 -4.79 33.72 4.60
N VAL A 441 -3.61 34.34 4.46
CA VAL A 441 -3.23 35.15 3.30
C VAL A 441 -2.14 34.43 2.50
N ILE A 442 -2.36 34.25 1.20
CA ILE A 442 -1.43 33.59 0.28
C ILE A 442 -1.05 34.59 -0.80
N HIS A 443 0.24 34.91 -0.87
CA HIS A 443 0.80 35.80 -1.89
C HIS A 443 1.48 34.98 -2.97
N SER A 444 0.98 35.06 -4.20
CA SER A 444 1.54 34.41 -5.37
C SER A 444 2.03 35.42 -6.42
N ARG A 445 3.20 35.15 -7.04
CA ARG A 445 3.87 36.05 -8.01
C ARG A 445 5.00 35.35 -8.75
N HIS A 446 5.24 35.70 -10.01
CA HIS A 446 6.50 35.33 -10.66
C HIS A 446 7.66 36.25 -10.21
N SER A 447 8.89 35.80 -10.46
CA SER A 447 10.07 36.64 -10.29
C SER A 447 10.07 37.78 -11.33
N GLY A 448 10.07 39.03 -10.86
CA GLY A 448 10.11 40.21 -11.73
C GLY A 448 8.74 40.75 -12.17
N ASP A 449 7.64 40.10 -11.75
CA ASP A 449 6.30 40.67 -11.92
C ASP A 449 6.12 41.90 -11.01
N GLY A 450 5.58 42.98 -11.59
CA GLY A 450 5.18 44.20 -10.88
C GLY A 450 3.79 44.11 -10.21
N GLU A 451 3.20 42.90 -10.15
CA GLU A 451 1.93 42.65 -9.48
C GLU A 451 1.99 41.34 -8.69
N THR A 452 1.34 41.29 -7.52
CA THR A 452 1.20 40.08 -6.69
C THR A 452 -0.27 39.70 -6.60
N GLN A 453 -0.60 38.45 -6.88
CA GLN A 453 -1.91 37.90 -6.54
C GLN A 453 -1.96 37.67 -5.03
N GLU A 454 -2.96 38.21 -4.36
CA GLU A 454 -3.21 37.98 -2.96
C GLU A 454 -4.56 37.29 -2.79
N TRP A 455 -4.52 36.08 -2.27
CA TRP A 455 -5.68 35.29 -1.90
C TRP A 455 -5.87 35.37 -0.38
N GLN A 456 -7.09 35.62 0.07
CA GLN A 456 -7.43 35.71 1.48
C GLN A 456 -8.56 34.74 1.79
N LEU A 457 -8.32 33.82 2.71
CA LEU A 457 -9.35 33.00 3.33
C LEU A 457 -9.59 33.53 4.75
N GLY A 458 -10.67 34.29 4.92
CA GLY A 458 -11.10 34.85 6.19
C GLY A 458 -11.97 33.86 6.98
N PHE A 459 -11.83 33.89 8.30
CA PHE A 459 -12.57 33.10 9.27
C PHE A 459 -13.19 34.08 10.28
N ASP A 460 -14.48 34.38 10.14
CA ASP A 460 -15.17 35.30 11.04
C ASP A 460 -15.94 34.51 12.10
N ALA A 461 -15.41 34.45 13.32
CA ALA A 461 -16.03 33.76 14.44
C ALA A 461 -17.35 34.41 14.91
N GLY A 462 -17.56 35.71 14.64
CA GLY A 462 -18.77 36.43 15.02
C GLY A 462 -19.96 36.16 14.12
N THR A 463 -19.71 35.98 12.82
CA THR A 463 -20.75 35.62 11.84
C THR A 463 -20.78 34.13 11.48
N GLU A 464 -19.79 33.36 11.95
CA GLU A 464 -19.58 31.95 11.62
C GLU A 464 -19.39 31.73 10.10
N GLU A 465 -18.81 32.72 9.41
CA GLU A 465 -18.59 32.72 7.97
C GLU A 465 -17.13 32.48 7.61
N ILE A 466 -16.91 31.66 6.59
CA ILE A 466 -15.64 31.50 5.90
C ILE A 466 -15.74 32.21 4.55
N THR A 467 -14.82 33.12 4.27
CA THR A 467 -14.84 33.92 3.04
C THR A 467 -13.55 33.75 2.25
N LEU A 468 -13.65 33.49 0.95
CA LEU A 468 -12.49 33.52 0.05
C LEU A 468 -12.60 34.76 -0.83
N GLY A 469 -11.50 35.50 -0.92
CA GLY A 469 -11.35 36.58 -1.87
C GLY A 469 -9.97 36.62 -2.51
N VAL A 470 -9.89 37.33 -3.63
CA VAL A 470 -8.66 37.52 -4.39
C VAL A 470 -8.51 38.98 -4.84
N ARG A 471 -7.28 39.47 -4.95
CA ARG A 471 -6.97 40.75 -5.59
C ARG A 471 -5.58 40.73 -6.24
N LEU A 472 -5.38 41.63 -7.21
CA LEU A 472 -4.08 41.92 -7.79
C LEU A 472 -3.49 43.17 -7.12
N LEU A 473 -2.40 42.98 -6.38
CA LEU A 473 -1.66 44.05 -5.72
C LEU A 473 -0.62 44.65 -6.67
N PRO A 474 -0.75 45.92 -7.09
CA PRO A 474 0.28 46.60 -7.86
C PRO A 474 1.50 46.94 -6.98
N GLU A 475 2.70 46.91 -7.55
CA GLU A 475 3.96 47.18 -6.83
C GLU A 475 4.05 48.62 -6.30
N ASP A 476 3.46 49.60 -7.01
CA ASP A 476 3.61 51.04 -6.75
C ASP A 476 2.28 51.75 -6.41
N GLY A 477 1.18 51.01 -6.25
CA GLY A 477 -0.18 51.55 -6.21
C GLY A 477 -0.94 51.36 -4.90
N THR A 478 -2.09 52.02 -4.77
CA THR A 478 -3.06 51.71 -3.70
C THR A 478 -3.66 50.33 -3.98
N PRO A 479 -3.66 49.40 -3.01
CA PRO A 479 -4.23 48.08 -3.21
C PRO A 479 -5.72 48.18 -3.53
N PRO A 480 -6.22 47.51 -4.58
CA PRO A 480 -7.65 47.46 -4.85
C PRO A 480 -8.40 46.74 -3.72
N SER A 481 -9.73 46.94 -3.69
CA SER A 481 -10.62 46.17 -2.83
C SER A 481 -10.51 44.67 -3.13
N LEU A 482 -10.64 43.85 -2.09
CA LEU A 482 -10.69 42.40 -2.23
C LEU A 482 -11.95 42.01 -3.01
N THR A 483 -11.81 41.21 -4.07
CA THR A 483 -12.95 40.61 -4.76
C THR A 483 -13.39 39.39 -3.99
N SER A 484 -14.59 39.39 -3.42
CA SER A 484 -15.18 38.19 -2.79
C SER A 484 -15.53 37.17 -3.88
N LEU A 485 -15.03 35.96 -3.72
CA LEU A 485 -15.30 34.80 -4.58
C LEU A 485 -16.37 33.90 -3.96
N ALA A 486 -16.30 33.68 -2.65
CA ALA A 486 -17.30 32.93 -1.90
C ALA A 486 -17.41 33.39 -0.45
N THR A 487 -18.60 33.20 0.12
CA THR A 487 -18.91 33.32 1.54
C THR A 487 -19.76 32.12 1.92
N VAL A 488 -19.33 31.36 2.92
CA VAL A 488 -20.01 30.13 3.36
C VAL A 488 -20.13 30.13 4.88
N THR A 489 -21.34 29.96 5.40
CA THR A 489 -21.58 29.78 6.83
C THR A 489 -21.23 28.35 7.24
N GLU A 490 -20.26 28.17 8.14
CA GLU A 490 -19.81 26.86 8.64
C GLU A 490 -19.60 26.88 10.17
N PRO A 491 -20.69 26.82 10.96
CA PRO A 491 -20.63 26.95 12.42
C PRO A 491 -19.76 25.88 13.10
N ARG A 492 -19.66 24.68 12.51
CA ARG A 492 -18.86 23.57 13.08
C ARG A 492 -17.37 23.89 13.11
N PHE A 493 -16.91 24.82 12.28
CA PHE A 493 -15.53 25.25 12.27
C PHE A 493 -15.15 26.08 13.50
N PHE A 494 -16.10 26.85 14.04
CA PHE A 494 -15.86 27.79 15.14
C PHE A 494 -16.28 27.24 16.51
N LEU A 495 -17.30 26.38 16.55
CA LEU A 495 -17.89 25.88 17.80
C LEU A 495 -17.26 24.58 18.32
N ASP A 496 -16.56 23.83 17.46
CA ASP A 496 -15.90 22.60 17.87
C ASP A 496 -14.48 22.87 18.38
N THR A 497 -14.08 22.15 19.42
CA THR A 497 -12.70 22.13 19.93
C THR A 497 -11.82 21.12 19.18
N GLN A 498 -12.40 20.35 18.26
CA GLN A 498 -11.69 19.43 17.37
C GLN A 498 -10.77 20.17 16.39
N PRO A 499 -9.70 19.51 15.93
CA PRO A 499 -8.85 20.05 14.89
C PRO A 499 -9.63 20.14 13.58
N ARG A 500 -9.44 21.23 12.86
CA ARG A 500 -10.05 21.51 11.56
C ARG A 500 -8.94 21.64 10.52
N HIS A 501 -9.04 20.86 9.45
CA HIS A 501 -8.17 20.97 8.28
C HIS A 501 -8.81 21.91 7.27
N VAL A 502 -8.02 22.84 6.74
CA VAL A 502 -8.43 23.78 5.71
C VAL A 502 -7.47 23.67 4.53
N ARG A 503 -8.00 23.61 3.31
CA ARG A 503 -7.22 23.72 2.07
C ARG A 503 -7.77 24.80 1.17
N VAL A 504 -6.89 25.66 0.66
CA VAL A 504 -7.14 26.46 -0.55
C VAL A 504 -6.34 25.85 -1.69
N ARG A 505 -7.01 25.47 -2.77
CA ARG A 505 -6.41 24.92 -3.98
C ARG A 505 -6.62 25.89 -5.14
N VAL A 506 -5.58 26.16 -5.92
CA VAL A 506 -5.63 27.03 -7.09
C VAL A 506 -4.86 26.39 -8.26
N THR A 507 -5.55 26.16 -9.38
CA THR A 507 -5.00 25.54 -10.61
C THR A 507 -5.28 26.37 -11.85
N ASP A 508 -4.58 26.11 -12.95
CA ASP A 508 -4.79 26.84 -14.20
C ASP A 508 -6.07 26.33 -14.89
N SER A 509 -6.99 27.24 -15.21
CA SER A 509 -8.21 26.93 -15.96
C SER A 509 -7.95 26.63 -17.45
N GLY A 510 -6.74 26.92 -17.94
CA GLY A 510 -6.38 26.90 -19.36
C GLY A 510 -6.95 28.08 -20.16
N GLY A 511 -7.76 28.94 -19.54
CA GLY A 511 -8.37 30.13 -20.13
C GLY A 511 -7.69 31.45 -19.78
N GLY A 512 -6.57 31.41 -19.03
CA GLY A 512 -5.91 32.60 -18.50
C GLY A 512 -6.51 33.11 -17.19
N GLU A 513 -7.32 32.29 -16.51
CA GLU A 513 -7.88 32.52 -15.17
C GLU A 513 -7.50 31.37 -14.24
N SER A 514 -7.78 31.53 -12.94
CA SER A 514 -7.47 30.53 -11.92
C SER A 514 -8.74 29.77 -11.49
N ASP A 515 -8.72 28.44 -11.55
CA ASP A 515 -9.72 27.59 -10.91
C ASP A 515 -9.37 27.47 -9.43
N TRP A 516 -10.32 27.76 -8.54
CA TRP A 516 -10.10 27.73 -7.09
C TRP A 516 -11.07 26.80 -6.38
N ALA A 517 -10.63 26.20 -5.29
CA ALA A 517 -11.47 25.37 -4.41
C ALA A 517 -11.06 25.51 -2.94
N ILE A 518 -12.05 25.46 -2.05
CA ILE A 518 -11.89 25.46 -0.60
C ILE A 518 -12.35 24.11 -0.07
N TYR A 519 -11.53 23.47 0.76
CA TYR A 519 -11.91 22.25 1.48
C TYR A 519 -11.84 22.47 2.98
N ILE A 520 -12.79 21.90 3.70
CA ILE A 520 -12.77 21.79 5.16
C ILE A 520 -12.92 20.31 5.52
N ASP A 521 -11.98 19.78 6.30
CA ASP A 521 -11.93 18.38 6.73
C ASP A 521 -12.16 17.38 5.57
N GLY A 522 -11.47 17.62 4.45
CA GLY A 522 -11.56 16.80 3.25
C GLY A 522 -12.83 16.98 2.41
N THR A 523 -13.79 17.79 2.86
CA THR A 523 -15.04 18.06 2.14
C THR A 523 -14.91 19.35 1.33
N LEU A 524 -15.28 19.30 0.04
CA LEU A 524 -15.34 20.47 -0.82
C LEU A 524 -16.44 21.44 -0.35
N LEU A 525 -16.04 22.65 0.04
CA LEU A 525 -16.95 23.68 0.55
C LEU A 525 -17.45 24.61 -0.55
N ALA A 526 -16.55 25.09 -1.40
CA ALA A 526 -16.86 25.97 -2.53
C ALA A 526 -15.76 25.86 -3.59
N ASN A 527 -16.13 26.10 -4.85
CA ASN A 527 -15.20 26.21 -5.98
C ASN A 527 -15.83 27.05 -7.10
N ASP A 528 -15.00 27.70 -7.89
CA ASP A 528 -15.38 28.39 -9.14
C ASP A 528 -14.09 28.74 -9.91
N THR A 529 -14.23 29.47 -11.02
CA THR A 529 -13.13 30.08 -11.76
C THR A 529 -13.10 31.59 -11.52
N THR A 530 -11.92 32.18 -11.36
CA THR A 530 -11.80 33.65 -11.26
C THR A 530 -12.23 34.35 -12.55
N SER A 531 -12.60 35.63 -12.42
CA SER A 531 -12.84 36.51 -13.56
C SER A 531 -11.99 37.78 -13.42
N GLY A 532 -11.07 38.01 -14.34
CA GLY A 532 -10.21 39.20 -14.39
C GLY A 532 -9.02 39.16 -13.43
N HIS A 533 -8.62 37.98 -12.93
CA HIS A 533 -7.55 37.86 -11.92
C HIS A 533 -6.32 37.06 -12.40
N THR A 534 -6.29 36.71 -13.69
CA THR A 534 -5.19 36.04 -14.39
C THR A 534 -4.95 34.59 -13.93
N ALA A 535 -4.19 33.84 -14.74
CA ALA A 535 -3.74 32.48 -14.42
C ALA A 535 -2.97 32.46 -13.09
N PRO A 536 -2.94 31.31 -12.39
CA PRO A 536 -2.31 31.25 -11.08
C PRO A 536 -0.80 31.42 -11.18
N ARG A 537 -0.21 31.90 -10.09
CA ARG A 537 1.22 32.20 -9.99
C ARG A 537 1.85 31.37 -8.87
N PRO A 538 3.16 31.16 -8.88
CA PRO A 538 3.89 30.50 -7.80
C PRO A 538 3.65 31.18 -6.44
N VAL A 539 3.36 30.41 -5.40
CA VAL A 539 3.30 30.92 -4.02
C VAL A 539 4.67 31.47 -3.64
N ALA A 540 4.72 32.70 -3.14
CA ALA A 540 5.95 33.36 -2.67
C ALA A 540 5.97 33.52 -1.14
N ARG A 541 4.80 33.63 -0.51
CA ARG A 541 4.66 33.85 0.94
C ARG A 541 3.27 33.45 1.41
N VAL A 542 3.20 32.86 2.61
CA VAL A 542 1.94 32.63 3.34
C VAL A 542 1.98 33.40 4.66
N GLU A 543 0.83 33.92 5.07
CA GLU A 543 0.62 34.57 6.37
C GLU A 543 -0.64 34.00 7.03
N TYR A 544 -0.60 33.80 8.34
CA TYR A 544 -1.81 33.67 9.15
C TYR A 544 -1.91 34.93 10.01
N GLN A 545 -2.97 35.70 9.83
CA GLN A 545 -3.26 36.93 10.56
C GLN A 545 -4.39 36.65 11.55
N TRP A 546 -4.30 37.17 12.77
CA TRP A 546 -5.36 37.07 13.76
C TRP A 546 -5.77 38.46 14.25
N ASP A 547 -7.08 38.59 14.44
CA ASP A 547 -7.75 39.79 14.96
C ASP A 547 -8.82 39.33 15.96
N LEU A 548 -8.49 39.42 17.24
CA LEU A 548 -9.43 39.12 18.32
C LEU A 548 -10.17 40.42 18.66
N ASP A 549 -11.23 40.71 17.90
CA ASP A 549 -12.10 41.85 18.16
C ASP A 549 -12.78 41.70 19.53
N GLU A 550 -12.37 42.49 20.53
CA GLU A 550 -12.98 42.45 21.87
C GLU A 550 -14.50 42.76 21.89
N SER A 551 -15.12 43.13 20.75
CA SER A 551 -16.54 43.46 20.64
C SER A 551 -17.50 42.27 20.50
N ILE A 552 -17.02 41.02 20.38
CA ILE A 552 -17.86 39.81 20.27
C ILE A 552 -17.61 38.85 21.46
N ASP A 553 -18.68 38.25 21.98
CA ASP A 553 -18.69 37.43 23.21
C ASP A 553 -18.00 36.04 23.09
N ALA A 554 -17.50 35.64 21.91
CA ALA A 554 -17.00 34.29 21.61
C ALA A 554 -15.60 34.25 20.97
N HIS A 555 -14.63 34.94 21.57
CA HIS A 555 -13.23 34.94 21.13
C HIS A 555 -12.35 34.11 22.06
N ASP A 556 -11.61 33.15 21.50
CA ASP A 556 -10.49 32.50 22.19
C ASP A 556 -9.32 32.36 21.22
N HIS A 557 -8.10 32.40 21.75
CA HIS A 557 -6.89 32.27 20.94
C HIS A 557 -6.87 30.92 20.22
N ALA A 558 -6.81 30.96 18.90
CA ALA A 558 -6.73 29.75 18.07
C ALA A 558 -5.39 29.04 18.27
N ALA A 559 -5.45 27.71 18.38
CA ALA A 559 -4.28 26.87 18.18
C ALA A 559 -4.10 26.66 16.67
N LEU A 560 -2.89 26.87 16.15
CA LEU A 560 -2.60 26.64 14.74
C LEU A 560 -1.26 25.96 14.52
N GLY A 561 -1.22 25.12 13.49
CA GLY A 561 -0.05 24.38 13.06
C GLY A 561 -0.24 23.79 11.67
N HIS A 562 0.77 23.02 11.26
CA HIS A 562 0.76 22.28 10.02
C HIS A 562 0.47 23.10 8.75
N ILE A 563 1.08 24.28 8.62
CA ILE A 563 0.97 25.08 7.40
C ILE A 563 1.83 24.43 6.32
N THR A 564 1.21 24.03 5.22
CA THR A 564 1.88 23.26 4.15
C THR A 564 1.57 23.86 2.79
N ILE A 565 2.57 23.89 1.90
CA ILE A 565 2.41 24.32 0.51
C ILE A 565 2.72 23.13 -0.38
N TRP A 566 1.79 22.81 -1.28
CA TRP A 566 1.88 21.70 -2.23
C TRP A 566 2.00 22.21 -3.66
N ASP A 567 2.74 21.45 -4.46
CA ASP A 567 2.78 21.60 -5.92
C ASP A 567 1.67 20.75 -6.55
N GLU A 568 0.62 21.38 -7.08
CA GLU A 568 -0.49 20.64 -7.74
C GLU A 568 -0.10 20.10 -9.12
N GLY A 569 1.05 20.52 -9.67
CA GLY A 569 1.64 20.00 -10.90
C GLY A 569 2.66 18.87 -10.69
N ALA A 570 2.94 18.46 -9.46
CA ALA A 570 3.92 17.43 -9.15
C ALA A 570 3.50 16.02 -9.62
N VAL A 571 4.49 15.15 -9.88
CA VAL A 571 4.29 13.73 -10.17
C VAL A 571 5.16 12.89 -9.23
N PRO A 572 4.58 12.10 -8.30
CA PRO A 572 3.14 11.92 -8.08
C PRO A 572 2.43 13.18 -7.59
N ALA A 573 1.11 13.25 -7.81
CA ALA A 573 0.28 14.36 -7.36
C ALA A 573 0.29 14.48 -5.83
N PRO A 574 0.10 15.69 -5.26
CA PRO A 574 0.07 15.90 -3.82
C PRO A 574 -1.13 15.18 -3.17
N PRO A 575 -1.06 14.92 -1.85
CA PRO A 575 -2.13 14.23 -1.13
C PRO A 575 -3.44 15.01 -1.21
N THR A 576 -4.58 14.32 -1.26
CA THR A 576 -5.89 14.98 -1.27
C THR A 576 -6.21 15.60 0.10
N ALA A 577 -7.17 16.53 0.13
CA ALA A 577 -7.66 17.09 1.40
C ALA A 577 -8.25 16.00 2.33
N LEU A 578 -8.81 14.93 1.76
CA LEU A 578 -9.32 13.79 2.52
C LEU A 578 -8.19 13.00 3.17
N ASP A 579 -7.10 12.74 2.45
CA ASP A 579 -5.95 12.01 3.01
C ASP A 579 -5.30 12.79 4.16
N MET A 580 -5.17 14.12 3.99
CA MET A 580 -4.71 15.03 5.05
C MET A 580 -5.60 14.95 6.29
N THR A 581 -6.91 14.91 6.11
CA THR A 581 -7.88 14.80 7.21
C THR A 581 -7.80 13.43 7.91
N GLN A 582 -7.61 12.34 7.16
CA GLN A 582 -7.41 11.01 7.74
C GLN A 582 -6.13 10.96 8.58
N ALA A 583 -5.03 11.55 8.11
CA ALA A 583 -3.78 11.63 8.86
C ALA A 583 -3.89 12.55 10.09
N MET A 584 -4.60 13.69 9.98
CA MET A 584 -4.92 14.59 11.10
C MET A 584 -5.69 13.87 12.21
N ASN A 585 -6.61 12.98 11.85
CA ASN A 585 -7.37 12.16 12.79
C ASN A 585 -6.64 10.89 13.26
N GLY A 586 -5.32 10.80 13.00
CA GLY A 586 -4.51 9.67 13.44
C GLY A 586 -4.88 8.34 12.79
N HIS A 587 -5.47 8.36 11.58
CA HIS A 587 -6.01 7.19 10.89
C HIS A 587 -6.93 6.34 11.80
N GLN A 588 -7.84 7.01 12.51
CA GLN A 588 -8.80 6.33 13.38
C GLN A 588 -9.60 5.27 12.61
N GLY A 589 -9.69 4.06 13.17
CA GLY A 589 -10.40 2.94 12.54
C GLY A 589 -9.54 2.11 11.57
N GLU A 590 -8.32 2.54 11.26
CA GLU A 590 -7.36 1.76 10.47
C GLU A 590 -7.09 0.39 11.12
N ARG A 591 -6.94 -0.63 10.28
CA ARG A 591 -6.67 -2.01 10.72
C ARG A 591 -5.23 -2.13 11.25
N ALA A 592 -5.02 -2.91 12.31
CA ALA A 592 -3.71 -3.08 12.92
C ALA A 592 -2.63 -3.52 11.92
N GLY A 593 -2.92 -4.49 11.06
CA GLY A 593 -2.02 -4.95 10.01
C GLY A 593 -1.71 -3.88 8.95
N VAL A 594 -2.71 -3.08 8.57
CA VAL A 594 -2.57 -1.96 7.62
C VAL A 594 -1.73 -0.83 8.22
N ARG A 595 -1.91 -0.54 9.52
CA ARG A 595 -1.09 0.42 10.26
C ARG A 595 0.39 0.04 10.24
N ILE A 596 0.70 -1.25 10.45
CA ILE A 596 2.09 -1.76 10.39
C ILE A 596 2.66 -1.54 8.99
N GLN A 597 1.92 -1.90 7.94
CA GLN A 597 2.34 -1.70 6.56
C GLN A 597 2.62 -0.22 6.25
N ARG A 598 1.70 0.68 6.63
CA ARG A 598 1.85 2.13 6.41
C ARG A 598 3.08 2.67 7.12
N VAL A 599 3.25 2.40 8.40
CA VAL A 599 4.40 2.90 9.18
C VAL A 599 5.72 2.35 8.63
N LEU A 600 5.76 1.11 8.14
CA LEU A 600 6.97 0.58 7.50
C LEU A 600 7.24 1.21 6.13
N SER A 601 6.20 1.56 5.37
CA SER A 601 6.34 2.33 4.14
C SER A 601 6.88 3.74 4.39
N GLU A 602 6.43 4.41 5.46
CA GLU A 602 6.95 5.72 5.89
C GLU A 602 8.45 5.66 6.25
N GLU A 603 8.93 4.52 6.72
CA GLU A 603 10.33 4.27 7.09
C GLU A 603 11.13 3.54 6.00
N GLU A 604 10.60 3.48 4.77
CA GLU A 604 11.20 2.83 3.59
C GLU A 604 11.71 1.40 3.87
N THR A 605 11.02 0.68 4.75
CA THR A 605 11.44 -0.65 5.19
C THR A 605 10.62 -1.71 4.45
N PRO A 606 11.27 -2.59 3.66
CA PRO A 606 10.58 -3.65 2.95
C PRO A 606 9.74 -4.52 3.88
N PHE A 607 8.53 -4.83 3.45
CA PHE A 607 7.50 -5.45 4.27
C PHE A 607 6.79 -6.57 3.52
N ARG A 608 6.55 -7.69 4.21
CA ARG A 608 5.71 -8.80 3.72
C ARG A 608 4.67 -9.17 4.75
N ALA A 609 3.44 -9.42 4.31
CA ALA A 609 2.36 -9.90 5.16
C ALA A 609 2.16 -11.41 5.00
N VAL A 610 1.80 -12.07 6.10
CA VAL A 610 1.29 -13.45 6.11
C VAL A 610 -0.11 -13.42 6.71
N GLY A 611 -1.10 -13.71 5.87
CA GLY A 611 -2.53 -13.55 6.15
C GLY A 611 -3.07 -12.19 5.71
N ASP A 612 -4.37 -12.00 5.92
CA ASP A 612 -5.12 -10.80 5.51
C ASP A 612 -4.99 -9.68 6.56
N LEU A 613 -4.38 -8.56 6.16
CA LEU A 613 -4.20 -7.38 7.01
C LEU A 613 -5.51 -6.66 7.30
N GLU A 614 -6.48 -6.69 6.37
CA GLU A 614 -7.78 -6.04 6.53
C GLU A 614 -8.69 -6.78 7.52
N ALA A 615 -8.41 -8.07 7.74
CA ALA A 615 -9.09 -8.90 8.73
C ALA A 615 -8.60 -8.66 10.18
N THR A 616 -7.56 -7.85 10.39
CA THR A 616 -7.06 -7.52 11.73
C THR A 616 -8.01 -6.55 12.48
N PRO A 617 -7.93 -6.43 13.81
CA PRO A 617 -8.82 -5.53 14.55
C PRO A 617 -8.59 -4.04 14.18
N PRO A 618 -9.64 -3.19 14.25
CA PRO A 618 -9.50 -1.76 14.04
C PRO A 618 -8.79 -1.09 15.23
N MET A 619 -8.02 -0.04 14.94
CA MET A 619 -7.24 0.72 15.91
C MET A 619 -7.90 2.07 16.25
N GLY A 620 -7.57 2.61 17.43
CA GLY A 620 -7.83 4.02 17.75
C GLY A 620 -6.89 4.98 17.00
N PRO A 621 -7.04 6.30 17.22
CA PRO A 621 -6.12 7.30 16.65
C PRO A 621 -4.65 7.01 17.04
N GLN A 622 -3.76 7.01 16.07
CA GLN A 622 -2.32 6.83 16.27
C GLN A 622 -1.74 7.99 17.08
N GLN A 623 -1.16 7.69 18.25
CA GLN A 623 -0.50 8.67 19.11
C GLN A 623 0.86 9.11 18.55
N THR A 624 1.37 10.23 19.07
CA THR A 624 2.73 10.71 18.81
C THR A 624 3.75 9.73 19.41
N ALA A 625 4.40 8.93 18.56
CA ALA A 625 5.31 7.88 19.00
C ALA A 625 6.40 7.57 17.95
N GLY A 626 7.41 6.79 18.36
CA GLY A 626 8.42 6.25 17.45
C GLY A 626 7.84 5.16 16.54
N PRO A 627 8.43 4.90 15.36
CA PRO A 627 7.85 3.97 14.38
C PRO A 627 7.68 2.55 14.94
N LEU A 628 8.71 2.05 15.65
CA LEU A 628 8.67 0.74 16.27
C LEU A 628 7.60 0.66 17.36
N GLU A 629 7.41 1.71 18.15
CA GLU A 629 6.38 1.75 19.19
C GLU A 629 4.97 1.63 18.60
N ILE A 630 4.70 2.37 17.51
CA ILE A 630 3.43 2.28 16.78
C ILE A 630 3.20 0.87 16.22
N ILE A 631 4.24 0.26 15.66
CA ILE A 631 4.19 -1.12 15.15
C ILE A 631 3.90 -2.11 16.28
N ARG A 632 4.52 -1.95 17.46
CA ARG A 632 4.30 -2.82 18.62
C ARG A 632 2.90 -2.64 19.21
N GLU A 633 2.34 -1.44 19.19
CA GLU A 633 0.95 -1.20 19.59
C GLU A 633 -0.02 -1.98 18.68
N ALA A 634 0.17 -1.90 17.37
CA ALA A 634 -0.64 -2.63 16.41
C ALA A 634 -0.44 -4.16 16.53
N GLU A 635 0.79 -4.62 16.73
CA GLU A 635 1.09 -6.03 17.01
C GLU A 635 0.32 -6.53 18.24
N LEU A 636 0.29 -5.74 19.32
CA LEU A 636 -0.40 -6.07 20.56
C LEU A 636 -1.92 -6.17 20.37
N VAL A 637 -2.52 -5.30 19.55
CA VAL A 637 -3.97 -5.30 19.29
C VAL A 637 -4.41 -6.50 18.47
N ASP A 638 -3.64 -6.92 17.46
CA ASP A 638 -3.96 -8.13 16.68
C ASP A 638 -3.59 -9.42 17.44
N ASP A 639 -2.61 -9.37 18.34
CA ASP A 639 -1.85 -10.55 18.83
C ASP A 639 -1.15 -11.29 17.67
N GLY A 640 -0.71 -10.50 16.68
CA GLY A 640 0.13 -10.92 15.57
C GLY A 640 1.60 -11.03 15.98
N VAL A 641 2.46 -11.34 15.02
CA VAL A 641 3.92 -11.42 15.26
C VAL A 641 4.66 -10.72 14.14
N ILE A 642 5.42 -9.67 14.47
CA ILE A 642 6.41 -9.08 13.57
C ILE A 642 7.78 -9.73 13.79
N HIS A 643 8.44 -10.14 12.71
CA HIS A 643 9.79 -10.69 12.75
C HIS A 643 10.55 -10.33 11.47
N GLU A 644 11.85 -10.60 11.45
CA GLU A 644 12.70 -10.30 10.29
C GLU A 644 12.63 -11.44 9.25
N ALA A 645 12.68 -11.06 7.98
CA ALA A 645 12.85 -11.99 6.87
C ALA A 645 14.25 -12.64 6.93
N ARG A 646 14.37 -13.83 6.33
CA ARG A 646 15.63 -14.61 6.38
C ARG A 646 16.44 -14.48 5.11
N ASP A 647 15.79 -14.09 4.03
CA ASP A 647 16.23 -14.09 2.64
C ASP A 647 16.57 -12.68 2.12
N GLU A 648 15.99 -11.65 2.73
CA GLU A 648 16.27 -10.24 2.44
C GLU A 648 16.17 -9.37 3.69
N VAL A 649 16.67 -8.14 3.61
CA VAL A 649 16.57 -7.14 4.69
C VAL A 649 15.15 -6.56 4.71
N ALA A 650 14.20 -7.33 5.24
CA ALA A 650 12.78 -6.98 5.33
C ALA A 650 12.17 -7.40 6.67
N LEU A 651 11.00 -6.84 6.97
CA LEU A 651 10.14 -7.32 8.04
C LEU A 651 8.97 -8.13 7.48
N ILE A 652 8.60 -9.16 8.22
CA ILE A 652 7.44 -9.99 7.96
C ILE A 652 6.48 -9.82 9.13
N TYR A 653 5.23 -9.50 8.83
CA TYR A 653 4.17 -9.53 9.82
C TYR A 653 3.24 -10.70 9.57
N ARG A 654 3.11 -11.57 10.57
CA ARG A 654 2.18 -12.69 10.56
C ARG A 654 0.97 -12.34 11.44
N THR A 655 -0.18 -12.21 10.81
CA THR A 655 -1.45 -11.92 11.49
C THR A 655 -1.83 -13.04 12.46
N ASN A 656 -2.56 -12.73 13.52
CA ASN A 656 -3.05 -13.74 14.47
C ASN A 656 -3.91 -14.80 13.78
N ARG A 657 -4.83 -14.36 12.90
CA ARG A 657 -5.72 -15.28 12.16
C ARG A 657 -4.94 -16.33 11.35
N SER A 658 -3.84 -15.95 10.71
CA SER A 658 -3.00 -16.87 9.92
C SER A 658 -2.25 -17.93 10.75
N ARG A 659 -2.24 -17.79 12.08
CA ARG A 659 -1.59 -18.74 13.00
C ARG A 659 -2.53 -19.89 13.39
N TYR A 660 -3.83 -19.76 13.17
CA TYR A 660 -4.79 -20.84 13.41
C TYR A 660 -4.82 -21.82 12.24
N ASN A 661 -5.07 -23.10 12.54
CA ASN A 661 -5.30 -24.17 11.56
C ASN A 661 -4.18 -24.33 10.50
N GLN A 662 -2.93 -24.03 10.86
CA GLN A 662 -1.80 -24.22 9.96
C GLN A 662 -1.72 -25.68 9.54
N LYS A 663 -1.73 -25.94 8.22
CA LYS A 663 -1.43 -27.26 7.68
C LYS A 663 -0.04 -27.65 8.20
N ARG A 664 0.06 -28.86 8.73
CA ARG A 664 1.34 -29.40 9.17
C ARG A 664 2.24 -29.47 7.95
N SER A 665 3.42 -28.87 8.00
CA SER A 665 4.44 -29.13 6.98
C SER A 665 4.83 -30.60 7.14
N ASP A 666 4.52 -31.42 6.14
CA ASP A 666 5.04 -32.79 6.08
C ASP A 666 6.57 -32.70 6.00
N ALA A 667 7.23 -33.21 7.05
CA ALA A 667 8.65 -33.04 7.29
C ALA A 667 9.48 -34.19 6.73
#